data_AF-A0A2F0ATC4-F1
#
_entry.id   AF-A0A2F0ATC4-F1
#
_cell.length_a   1.000
_cell.length_b   1.000
_cell.length_c   1.000
_cell.angle_alpha   90.00
_cell.angle_beta   90.00
_cell.angle_gamma   90.00
#
_symmetry.space_group_name_H-M   'P 1'
#
loop_
_entity.id
_entity.type
_entity.pdbx_description
1 polymer ?
#
loop_
_entity_poly.entity_id
_entity_poly.type
_entity_poly.pdbx_seq_one_letter_code
_entity_poly.pdbx_strand_id
1 'polypeptide(L)'
;MCKPKTNNSYMATLTSHAPVSFAQLTDIMNKTLYLAVFLVGGLIGCAEDPPAYGADPDAALILDMGPIEPDIGVDFELDPDVQIADMGVDIDPDMGCPTPSIDADELCDGCDNDADGVVDEALSRRCWDGPAGTQGRGECRDGQQICSMGSWGECGEQVLPSVETCDGLDQDCDGDIDEALFEDCGDAPNGGVGVCRAGRKQCLEGMWSECGSPVGPSDEVCDGLDNDCNGQADEPFEDRDMDGVADCADDDSDGDGRINQDDNCVNEPNADQSDLDGDGLGDVCDLDADDDGVLEPDDCGPLSADRFPGATERCDGFDDDCDGLVDEGLQRDCYDGPDGTQEVGLCRGGISRCLDGVWQLCEGQTTPQADLCSGLDEDCDGAADEGLDPGWPDLDQDGYGDDTLPPVCPRPVDYVDRAGDCNDQVRTISPDADDDPIDLDYEDRNCDGVDGVAVNMVFVDSSADPEGADGTVDAPFTDIASALARAEAGGLTTIAVSIGDYPNTVLLLDGVHIAGGYDASSNWQRAQEGVSNIIGQVQANGDMVGLVADNIDTPTVIARLSVQTPDHNQANGSNFGILAMDSPNLTLLDVSIQAGAGGPGESGGQGPVGAPGADGQAGGDCGDGIGQGGASVCGSDGGPGGRGGNRENGRNGEPNGCGGRGGDRGDWAAGDNGRNGCSGEVGGPGDVGQGASESDFIDDRWVVGQGQAGGRGQAGTPGGGGGGGGGAAVIGRRGGDGGGGGGAGCGGDGGFGGRHGGGSFGVVVVRSAGLILERCTIGSGQGGLGGASGPGGDGGPGGRGGRGGEGARAFSCGGVAGPGDGGNGGNGGPGGPGGPGQSGDGGPSVALFCVEGAVTTVENNLVAGVAGEAGQAIGQAGSAGLSLDVLGCQ
;
A
#
# COMPACT_ATOMS: atom_id res chain seq x y z
N MET A 1 -40.89 -30.96 51.50
CA MET A 1 -42.31 -31.11 51.90
C MET A 1 -43.12 -29.90 51.44
N CYS A 2 -44.46 -29.94 51.50
CA CYS A 2 -45.38 -28.79 51.39
C CYS A 2 -45.46 -28.01 50.04
N LYS A 3 -46.39 -28.44 49.18
CA LYS A 3 -47.25 -27.58 48.32
C LYS A 3 -48.23 -26.75 49.20
N PRO A 4 -49.12 -25.85 48.69
CA PRO A 4 -49.44 -25.43 47.30
C PRO A 4 -49.35 -23.87 47.11
N LYS A 5 -49.76 -23.16 46.03
CA LYS A 5 -51.06 -23.12 45.32
C LYS A 5 -51.05 -22.26 44.01
N THR A 6 -51.63 -22.82 42.94
CA THR A 6 -52.69 -22.27 42.02
C THR A 6 -52.73 -20.79 41.58
N ASN A 7 -53.15 -20.38 40.36
CA ASN A 7 -53.53 -21.07 39.09
C ASN A 7 -53.83 -20.01 37.98
N ASN A 8 -53.97 -20.49 36.73
CA ASN A 8 -54.61 -19.86 35.54
C ASN A 8 -53.91 -18.60 34.97
N SER A 9 -53.61 -18.42 33.67
CA SER A 9 -54.09 -18.96 32.37
C SER A 9 -55.30 -18.26 31.73
N TYR A 10 -55.11 -17.84 30.46
CA TYR A 10 -56.13 -17.66 29.42
C TYR A 10 -55.47 -17.82 28.03
N MET A 11 -56.23 -18.33 27.03
CA MET A 11 -55.80 -18.60 25.65
C MET A 11 -56.76 -17.93 24.63
N ALA A 12 -56.40 -18.03 23.33
CA ALA A 12 -57.26 -17.97 22.12
C ALA A 12 -57.62 -16.57 21.55
N THR A 13 -57.68 -16.33 20.22
CA THR A 13 -57.27 -17.17 19.06
C THR A 13 -56.99 -16.35 17.79
N LEU A 14 -55.89 -16.67 17.10
CA LEU A 14 -55.74 -16.95 15.65
C LEU A 14 -56.79 -16.48 14.62
N THR A 15 -56.28 -15.86 13.53
CA THR A 15 -56.62 -16.07 12.10
C THR A 15 -55.45 -15.51 11.26
N SER A 16 -54.57 -16.31 10.61
CA SER A 16 -54.70 -17.04 9.32
C SER A 16 -54.53 -16.12 8.08
N HIS A 17 -53.72 -16.39 7.05
CA HIS A 17 -53.15 -17.67 6.55
C HIS A 17 -51.68 -17.53 6.07
N ALA A 18 -51.00 -18.68 5.84
CA ALA A 18 -49.72 -18.82 5.12
C ALA A 18 -49.93 -19.63 3.80
N PRO A 19 -48.88 -19.92 2.99
CA PRO A 19 -48.04 -21.10 3.27
C PRO A 19 -46.52 -20.93 2.99
N VAL A 20 -45.70 -21.92 3.38
CA VAL A 20 -44.23 -22.02 3.18
C VAL A 20 -43.82 -23.50 3.05
N SER A 21 -42.88 -23.84 2.15
CA SER A 21 -42.12 -25.13 2.03
C SER A 21 -41.16 -25.05 0.81
N PHE A 22 -40.01 -25.75 0.66
CA PHE A 22 -39.39 -26.88 1.39
C PHE A 22 -37.86 -27.02 1.07
N ALA A 23 -37.08 -27.73 1.93
CA ALA A 23 -35.67 -28.22 1.77
C ALA A 23 -34.53 -27.18 1.58
N GLN A 24 -33.26 -27.27 2.05
CA GLN A 24 -32.35 -28.33 2.62
C GLN A 24 -31.63 -29.24 1.61
N LEU A 25 -30.35 -29.67 1.77
CA LEU A 25 -29.28 -29.46 2.79
C LEU A 25 -28.08 -28.69 2.14
N THR A 26 -26.83 -28.52 2.62
CA THR A 26 -25.96 -28.93 3.77
C THR A 26 -25.34 -27.67 4.45
N ASP A 27 -24.54 -27.65 5.55
CA ASP A 27 -23.66 -28.55 6.35
C ASP A 27 -22.15 -28.49 5.95
N ILE A 28 -21.28 -27.64 6.52
CA ILE A 28 -20.76 -27.40 7.91
C ILE A 28 -19.34 -27.96 8.12
N MET A 29 -18.39 -27.04 8.40
CA MET A 29 -17.11 -27.21 9.12
C MET A 29 -16.66 -25.79 9.55
N ASN A 30 -16.15 -25.47 10.75
CA ASN A 30 -16.02 -26.23 12.00
C ASN A 30 -15.84 -25.24 13.21
N LYS A 31 -15.87 -25.77 14.44
CA LYS A 31 -15.33 -25.24 15.72
C LYS A 31 -16.17 -24.31 16.62
N THR A 32 -16.95 -24.99 17.46
CA THR A 32 -16.85 -24.94 18.94
C THR A 32 -17.72 -23.93 19.72
N LEU A 33 -18.49 -24.52 20.64
CA LEU A 33 -19.37 -23.89 21.63
C LEU A 33 -18.73 -23.96 23.03
N TYR A 34 -19.00 -22.98 23.90
CA TYR A 34 -19.24 -23.27 25.33
C TYR A 34 -20.27 -22.28 25.93
N LEU A 35 -21.01 -22.72 26.95
CA LEU A 35 -22.26 -22.10 27.40
C LEU A 35 -22.34 -21.99 28.93
N ALA A 36 -22.63 -20.79 29.45
CA ALA A 36 -23.23 -20.61 30.78
C ALA A 36 -23.96 -19.25 30.91
N VAL A 37 -25.22 -19.27 31.36
CA VAL A 37 -26.07 -18.09 31.64
C VAL A 37 -26.97 -18.44 32.84
N PHE A 38 -27.18 -17.52 33.81
CA PHE A 38 -28.52 -17.16 34.35
C PHE A 38 -28.54 -16.21 35.59
N LEU A 39 -29.28 -15.09 35.45
CA LEU A 39 -30.11 -14.38 36.47
C LEU A 39 -29.41 -13.74 37.72
N VAL A 40 -30.02 -12.82 38.51
CA VAL A 40 -31.45 -12.44 38.75
C VAL A 40 -31.67 -10.92 39.00
N GLY A 41 -32.78 -10.34 38.51
CA GLY A 41 -33.52 -9.17 39.10
C GLY A 41 -33.00 -7.75 38.77
N GLY A 42 -33.80 -6.65 38.72
CA GLY A 42 -35.21 -6.34 39.11
C GLY A 42 -35.23 -5.10 40.04
N LEU A 43 -36.05 -4.04 39.93
CA LEU A 43 -37.47 -3.84 39.53
C LEU A 43 -37.82 -2.31 39.37
N ILE A 44 -39.10 -1.98 39.09
CA ILE A 44 -39.75 -0.61 39.10
C ILE A 44 -39.45 0.25 37.83
N GLY A 45 -40.38 0.98 37.19
CA GLY A 45 -41.84 1.18 37.37
C GLY A 45 -42.47 2.04 36.22
N CYS A 46 -43.81 2.20 36.21
CA CYS A 46 -44.63 2.84 35.13
C CYS A 46 -44.54 4.40 35.12
N ALA A 47 -45.08 5.20 34.16
CA ALA A 47 -46.21 5.01 33.22
C ALA A 47 -46.34 6.10 32.09
N GLU A 48 -47.34 5.94 31.20
CA GLU A 48 -48.11 6.95 30.39
C GLU A 48 -47.51 7.72 29.17
N ASP A 49 -47.65 7.09 27.98
CA ASP A 49 -48.12 7.53 26.62
C ASP A 49 -47.93 8.96 25.97
N PRO A 50 -47.87 9.05 24.61
CA PRO A 50 -47.57 10.27 23.80
C PRO A 50 -48.81 10.87 23.06
N PRO A 51 -48.73 11.97 22.23
CA PRO A 51 -48.42 11.82 20.78
C PRO A 51 -47.90 13.06 19.94
N ALA A 52 -46.81 12.85 19.18
CA ALA A 52 -46.61 13.24 17.74
C ALA A 52 -46.47 14.71 17.20
N TYR A 53 -45.95 14.76 15.96
CA TYR A 53 -45.91 15.84 14.93
C TYR A 53 -44.92 17.03 15.01
N GLY A 54 -44.27 17.34 13.87
CA GLY A 54 -43.82 18.70 13.51
C GLY A 54 -42.40 18.81 12.91
N ALA A 55 -42.28 18.76 11.57
CA ALA A 55 -41.01 18.81 10.83
C ALA A 55 -40.39 20.23 10.66
N ASP A 56 -39.24 20.27 9.94
CA ASP A 56 -38.56 21.42 9.32
C ASP A 56 -37.57 22.25 10.20
N PRO A 57 -36.59 22.97 9.60
CA PRO A 57 -35.17 22.65 9.90
C PRO A 57 -34.29 23.87 10.24
N ASP A 58 -33.08 23.61 10.77
CA ASP A 58 -31.84 24.25 10.28
C ASP A 58 -30.54 23.73 10.93
N ALA A 59 -29.43 24.00 10.25
CA ALA A 59 -28.00 23.83 10.58
C ALA A 59 -27.55 23.46 12.01
N ALA A 60 -26.89 22.30 12.09
CA ALA A 60 -25.60 22.02 12.74
C ALA A 60 -25.22 22.73 14.06
N LEU A 61 -25.12 21.96 15.16
CA LEU A 61 -24.36 22.31 16.36
C LEU A 61 -23.20 21.34 16.62
N ILE A 62 -21.99 21.85 16.38
CA ILE A 62 -20.69 21.55 17.00
C ILE A 62 -20.64 20.31 17.93
N LEU A 63 -19.86 19.31 17.52
CA LEU A 63 -19.07 18.48 18.42
C LEU A 63 -17.65 18.33 17.84
N ASP A 64 -16.67 18.88 18.55
CA ASP A 64 -15.24 18.59 18.37
C ASP A 64 -14.60 18.63 19.76
N MET A 65 -13.85 17.59 20.09
CA MET A 65 -13.13 17.45 21.37
C MET A 65 -11.68 17.11 21.07
N GLY A 66 -10.80 18.07 21.38
CA GLY A 66 -9.41 18.07 20.95
C GLY A 66 -8.50 17.01 21.59
N PRO A 67 -7.26 16.89 21.08
CA PRO A 67 -6.32 15.81 21.40
C PRO A 67 -5.50 16.06 22.68
N ILE A 68 -4.79 15.03 23.13
CA ILE A 68 -3.80 15.08 24.23
C ILE A 68 -2.53 14.34 23.82
N GLU A 69 -1.42 15.08 23.69
CA GLU A 69 0.00 14.66 23.63
C GLU A 69 0.87 15.96 23.64
N PRO A 70 2.20 15.96 23.90
CA PRO A 70 3.12 14.90 24.36
C PRO A 70 4.05 15.38 25.53
N ASP A 71 5.29 14.85 25.59
CA ASP A 71 6.29 14.88 26.68
C ASP A 71 6.98 16.21 27.10
N ILE A 72 7.39 16.21 28.38
CA ILE A 72 8.66 16.67 29.02
C ILE A 72 9.46 17.84 28.38
N GLY A 73 9.39 19.01 29.04
CA GLY A 73 10.53 19.60 29.79
C GLY A 73 11.46 20.66 29.15
N VAL A 74 11.61 21.81 29.84
CA VAL A 74 12.87 22.59 30.11
C VAL A 74 12.63 23.69 31.18
N ASP A 75 13.70 24.17 31.83
CA ASP A 75 13.69 25.14 32.94
C ASP A 75 13.32 26.61 32.59
N PHE A 76 12.84 27.39 33.57
CA PHE A 76 13.56 28.60 34.06
C PHE A 76 13.05 29.10 35.44
N GLU A 77 13.87 29.93 36.13
CA GLU A 77 13.73 30.34 37.54
C GLU A 77 12.91 31.64 37.82
N LEU A 78 12.84 32.00 39.12
CA LEU A 78 12.53 33.31 39.77
C LEU A 78 11.09 33.52 40.29
N ASP A 79 10.84 34.12 41.47
CA ASP A 79 11.61 34.28 42.73
C ASP A 79 10.60 34.63 43.87
N PRO A 80 10.88 34.45 45.19
CA PRO A 80 9.89 34.62 46.27
C PRO A 80 9.53 36.07 46.71
N ASP A 81 8.91 36.16 47.90
CA ASP A 81 8.69 37.34 48.75
C ASP A 81 7.68 38.42 48.31
N VAL A 82 6.39 38.13 48.50
CA VAL A 82 5.42 39.13 48.99
C VAL A 82 4.61 38.58 50.16
N GLN A 83 4.95 38.99 51.38
CA GLN A 83 4.00 39.03 52.50
C GLN A 83 3.46 40.45 52.66
N ILE A 84 2.14 40.60 52.75
CA ILE A 84 1.51 41.76 53.38
C ILE A 84 0.45 41.22 54.33
N ALA A 85 0.69 41.41 55.63
CA ALA A 85 -0.34 41.26 56.65
C ALA A 85 -1.15 42.56 56.76
N ASP A 86 -2.44 42.38 57.05
CA ASP A 86 -3.30 43.26 57.85
C ASP A 86 -3.25 44.80 57.64
N MET A 87 -4.37 45.33 57.13
CA MET A 87 -4.94 46.58 57.63
C MET A 87 -6.46 46.43 57.71
N GLY A 88 -6.95 46.00 58.86
CA GLY A 88 -8.38 45.82 59.15
C GLY A 88 -9.24 47.09 59.02
N VAL A 89 -10.54 46.84 58.91
CA VAL A 89 -11.60 47.83 59.16
C VAL A 89 -12.35 47.34 60.38
N ASP A 90 -12.30 48.11 61.48
CA ASP A 90 -12.94 47.72 62.74
C ASP A 90 -14.45 47.53 62.56
N ILE A 91 -14.89 46.28 62.67
CA ILE A 91 -16.29 45.92 62.88
C ILE A 91 -16.38 45.44 64.33
N ASP A 92 -17.04 46.25 65.15
CA ASP A 92 -17.29 46.01 66.57
C ASP A 92 -17.89 44.60 66.80
N PRO A 93 -17.17 43.68 67.47
CA PRO A 93 -17.60 42.29 67.61
C PRO A 93 -18.70 42.11 68.66
N ASP A 94 -18.90 43.07 69.58
CA ASP A 94 -19.84 42.96 70.71
C ASP A 94 -21.33 43.16 70.31
N MET A 95 -21.67 43.05 69.01
CA MET A 95 -23.06 42.96 68.57
C MET A 95 -23.65 41.54 68.76
N GLY A 96 -23.42 40.94 69.94
CA GLY A 96 -23.89 39.61 70.29
C GLY A 96 -23.88 39.22 71.78
N CYS A 97 -22.98 39.77 72.60
CA CYS A 97 -22.76 39.30 73.97
C CYS A 97 -23.82 39.85 74.97
N PRO A 98 -24.02 39.19 76.13
CA PRO A 98 -24.81 39.76 77.22
C PRO A 98 -24.08 40.97 77.84
N THR A 99 -24.81 41.94 78.40
CA THR A 99 -24.24 43.21 78.89
C THR A 99 -23.11 42.99 79.92
N PRO A 100 -21.86 43.41 79.64
CA PRO A 100 -20.69 43.17 80.50
C PRO A 100 -20.80 43.81 81.90
N SER A 101 -19.98 43.32 82.85
CA SER A 101 -20.10 43.66 84.27
C SER A 101 -18.77 43.60 85.03
N ILE A 102 -18.32 44.74 85.56
CA ILE A 102 -17.03 45.00 86.26
C ILE A 102 -16.73 44.20 87.56
N ASP A 103 -17.52 43.17 87.85
CA ASP A 103 -17.41 42.24 88.98
C ASP A 103 -17.77 40.80 88.52
N ALA A 104 -17.58 40.47 87.23
CA ALA A 104 -17.75 39.13 86.66
C ALA A 104 -16.42 38.35 86.65
N ASP A 105 -16.48 37.04 86.36
CA ASP A 105 -15.31 36.21 86.04
C ASP A 105 -15.31 35.97 84.51
N GLU A 106 -14.15 36.10 83.86
CA GLU A 106 -13.98 35.93 82.41
C GLU A 106 -14.20 34.47 81.95
N LEU A 107 -14.77 34.30 80.75
CA LEU A 107 -15.08 33.00 80.14
C LEU A 107 -14.22 32.74 78.88
N CYS A 108 -14.34 31.53 78.31
CA CYS A 108 -13.70 31.15 77.05
C CYS A 108 -14.79 31.03 75.98
N ASP A 109 -15.35 32.17 75.55
CA ASP A 109 -16.43 32.26 74.56
C ASP A 109 -16.29 33.39 73.52
N GLY A 110 -15.22 34.19 73.57
CA GLY A 110 -14.90 35.23 72.59
C GLY A 110 -15.56 36.59 72.85
N CYS A 111 -16.13 36.79 74.04
CA CYS A 111 -16.69 38.05 74.52
C CYS A 111 -15.86 38.57 75.71
N ASP A 112 -15.61 39.89 75.79
CA ASP A 112 -15.13 40.55 77.02
C ASP A 112 -16.28 40.51 78.06
N ASN A 113 -16.21 39.62 79.05
CA ASN A 113 -17.30 39.39 80.02
C ASN A 113 -17.22 40.38 81.21
N ASP A 114 -16.01 40.72 81.67
CA ASP A 114 -15.79 41.56 82.85
C ASP A 114 -15.64 43.08 82.56
N ALA A 115 -15.44 43.46 81.29
CA ALA A 115 -15.26 44.82 80.77
C ALA A 115 -13.91 45.51 81.07
N ASP A 116 -12.82 44.74 81.25
CA ASP A 116 -11.43 45.22 81.29
C ASP A 116 -10.95 45.79 79.93
N GLY A 117 -11.41 45.23 78.81
CA GLY A 117 -10.97 45.56 77.45
C GLY A 117 -10.08 44.51 76.78
N VAL A 118 -9.96 43.32 77.37
CA VAL A 118 -9.32 42.12 76.81
C VAL A 118 -10.38 40.99 76.69
N VAL A 119 -10.06 39.88 76.03
CA VAL A 119 -11.00 38.78 75.74
C VAL A 119 -10.34 37.42 76.01
N ASP A 120 -11.01 36.57 76.78
CA ASP A 120 -10.65 35.20 77.20
C ASP A 120 -9.28 35.00 77.91
N GLU A 121 -8.66 36.01 78.51
CA GLU A 121 -7.26 35.89 78.96
C GLU A 121 -7.03 35.02 80.21
N ALA A 122 -5.78 34.57 80.39
CA ALA A 122 -5.31 33.74 81.52
C ALA A 122 -5.99 32.35 81.71
N LEU A 123 -6.97 31.98 80.89
CA LEU A 123 -7.70 30.71 80.99
C LEU A 123 -6.88 29.49 80.50
N SER A 124 -6.68 28.52 81.40
CA SER A 124 -5.99 27.24 81.10
C SER A 124 -6.68 26.05 81.82
N ARG A 125 -6.63 24.85 81.23
CA ARG A 125 -7.25 23.61 81.79
C ARG A 125 -6.42 22.36 81.49
N ARG A 126 -6.57 21.31 82.29
CA ARG A 126 -5.94 20.00 82.02
C ARG A 126 -6.66 19.20 80.93
N CYS A 127 -5.94 18.25 80.34
CA CYS A 127 -6.40 17.36 79.29
C CYS A 127 -5.62 16.03 79.30
N TRP A 128 -6.17 15.04 78.61
CA TRP A 128 -5.57 13.74 78.35
C TRP A 128 -6.27 13.12 77.15
N ASP A 129 -5.53 12.80 76.09
CA ASP A 129 -6.07 12.25 74.84
C ASP A 129 -5.78 10.75 74.67
N GLY A 130 -5.09 10.13 75.63
CA GLY A 130 -4.76 8.71 75.61
C GLY A 130 -5.94 7.79 75.99
N PRO A 131 -5.75 6.46 75.86
CA PRO A 131 -6.77 5.47 76.24
C PRO A 131 -7.33 5.65 77.65
N ALA A 132 -8.63 5.38 77.81
CA ALA A 132 -9.32 5.51 79.08
C ALA A 132 -8.97 4.36 80.03
N GLY A 133 -7.93 4.57 80.85
CA GLY A 133 -7.49 3.62 81.88
C GLY A 133 -6.00 3.70 82.22
N THR A 134 -5.19 4.13 81.25
CA THR A 134 -3.71 4.24 81.32
C THR A 134 -3.22 5.59 81.86
N GLN A 135 -4.10 6.58 81.93
CA GLN A 135 -3.82 7.91 82.47
C GLN A 135 -3.23 7.85 83.90
N GLY A 136 -1.95 8.23 84.04
CA GLY A 136 -1.26 8.24 85.34
C GLY A 136 -0.78 6.87 85.84
N ARG A 137 -0.66 5.87 84.95
CA ARG A 137 0.10 4.63 85.18
C ARG A 137 1.44 4.68 84.43
N GLY A 138 2.37 3.77 84.73
CA GLY A 138 3.70 3.77 84.13
C GLY A 138 4.38 5.13 84.15
N GLU A 139 4.96 5.50 83.01
CA GLU A 139 5.49 6.85 82.74
C GLU A 139 4.44 7.85 82.18
N CYS A 140 3.19 7.42 81.97
CA CYS A 140 2.12 8.21 81.35
C CYS A 140 1.56 9.34 82.22
N ARG A 141 1.30 10.52 81.63
CA ARG A 141 0.84 11.72 82.38
C ARG A 141 0.04 12.75 81.58
N ASP A 142 -0.89 13.42 82.27
CA ASP A 142 -1.72 14.56 81.80
C ASP A 142 -0.95 15.67 81.06
N GLY A 143 -1.66 16.38 80.18
CA GLY A 143 -1.22 17.64 79.57
C GLY A 143 -2.08 18.86 79.96
N GLN A 144 -1.85 20.00 79.29
CA GLN A 144 -2.59 21.25 79.50
C GLN A 144 -3.00 21.94 78.17
N GLN A 145 -4.22 22.49 78.14
CA GLN A 145 -4.77 23.35 77.08
C GLN A 145 -4.89 24.79 77.60
N ILE A 146 -4.83 25.76 76.68
CA ILE A 146 -4.98 27.21 76.95
C ILE A 146 -6.09 27.74 76.04
N CYS A 147 -6.91 28.68 76.52
CA CYS A 147 -7.91 29.35 75.67
C CYS A 147 -7.30 30.49 74.85
N SER A 148 -7.86 30.74 73.66
CA SER A 148 -7.65 31.96 72.89
C SER A 148 -8.82 32.17 71.93
N MET A 149 -9.48 33.33 71.98
CA MET A 149 -10.58 33.72 71.07
C MET A 149 -11.71 32.67 71.01
N GLY A 150 -12.32 32.38 72.16
CA GLY A 150 -13.48 31.49 72.30
C GLY A 150 -13.19 30.01 72.06
N SER A 151 -11.94 29.56 72.11
CA SER A 151 -11.58 28.15 71.88
C SER A 151 -10.33 27.68 72.63
N TRP A 152 -10.35 26.41 73.02
CA TRP A 152 -9.24 25.73 73.72
C TRP A 152 -8.28 25.09 72.71
N GLY A 153 -6.99 25.40 72.79
CA GLY A 153 -5.93 24.79 71.97
C GLY A 153 -5.64 23.32 72.33
N GLU A 154 -4.74 22.67 71.60
CA GLU A 154 -4.40 21.25 71.77
C GLU A 154 -3.74 20.91 73.12
N CYS A 155 -3.69 19.61 73.46
CA CYS A 155 -3.19 19.12 74.75
C CYS A 155 -1.65 19.02 74.78
N GLY A 156 -0.99 20.06 75.26
CA GLY A 156 0.47 20.10 75.38
C GLY A 156 1.03 19.28 76.55
N GLU A 157 2.25 18.77 76.39
CA GLU A 157 3.11 18.14 77.42
C GLU A 157 2.66 16.78 78.02
N GLN A 158 1.60 16.15 77.51
CA GLN A 158 1.21 14.78 77.90
C GLN A 158 2.22 13.70 77.43
N VAL A 159 2.25 12.56 78.14
CA VAL A 159 2.99 11.34 77.74
C VAL A 159 2.01 10.18 77.63
N LEU A 160 1.93 9.56 76.46
CA LEU A 160 0.96 8.54 76.08
C LEU A 160 1.58 7.14 76.05
N PRO A 161 0.77 6.06 76.18
CA PRO A 161 1.21 4.67 76.03
C PRO A 161 2.07 4.35 74.81
N SER A 162 3.06 3.48 74.99
CA SER A 162 3.88 2.88 73.92
C SER A 162 4.26 1.45 74.25
N VAL A 163 4.19 0.54 73.26
CA VAL A 163 4.42 -0.92 73.40
C VAL A 163 5.67 -1.27 74.20
N GLU A 164 5.53 -2.24 75.11
CA GLU A 164 6.60 -2.69 76.01
C GLU A 164 7.88 -3.17 75.32
N THR A 165 8.99 -2.87 75.98
CA THR A 165 10.34 -3.34 75.66
C THR A 165 10.94 -3.96 76.93
N CYS A 166 11.60 -5.12 76.80
CA CYS A 166 12.21 -5.89 77.89
C CYS A 166 13.36 -5.11 78.57
N ASP A 167 13.03 -4.15 79.44
CA ASP A 167 13.95 -3.25 80.14
C ASP A 167 13.56 -2.89 81.58
N GLY A 168 12.41 -3.36 82.07
CA GLY A 168 11.95 -3.21 83.46
C GLY A 168 11.06 -1.99 83.74
N LEU A 169 10.38 -1.47 82.71
CA LEU A 169 9.46 -0.33 82.81
C LEU A 169 8.00 -0.71 82.45
N ASP A 170 7.08 0.20 82.77
CA ASP A 170 5.65 0.19 82.39
C ASP A 170 5.47 1.37 81.42
N GLN A 171 5.51 1.06 80.12
CA GLN A 171 5.62 1.97 78.97
C GLN A 171 4.29 2.09 78.23
N ASP A 172 3.51 1.02 78.19
CA ASP A 172 2.15 0.93 77.63
C ASP A 172 1.10 1.36 78.68
N CYS A 173 1.51 1.46 79.95
CA CYS A 173 0.74 2.06 81.04
C CYS A 173 -0.53 1.27 81.38
N ASP A 174 -0.55 -0.03 81.08
CA ASP A 174 -1.48 -1.05 81.59
C ASP A 174 -1.35 -1.23 83.12
N GLY A 175 -0.11 -1.35 83.63
CA GLY A 175 0.21 -1.47 85.06
C GLY A 175 0.93 -2.75 85.50
N ASP A 176 1.16 -3.72 84.61
CA ASP A 176 2.22 -4.74 84.76
C ASP A 176 3.56 -4.25 84.11
N ILE A 177 4.61 -5.09 84.02
CA ILE A 177 5.96 -4.73 83.53
C ILE A 177 6.56 -5.91 82.73
N ASP A 178 7.14 -5.61 81.56
CA ASP A 178 7.79 -6.55 80.62
C ASP A 178 6.94 -7.78 80.20
N GLU A 179 5.62 -7.75 80.35
CA GLU A 179 4.78 -8.96 80.26
C GLU A 179 4.59 -9.47 78.82
N ALA A 180 4.27 -10.76 78.70
CA ALA A 180 4.08 -11.46 77.42
C ALA A 180 5.23 -11.39 76.39
N LEU A 181 6.39 -10.82 76.72
CA LEU A 181 7.56 -10.74 75.84
C LEU A 181 8.31 -12.09 75.75
N PHE A 182 8.37 -12.63 74.53
CA PHE A 182 9.07 -13.88 74.19
C PHE A 182 9.92 -13.69 72.92
N GLU A 183 11.01 -14.44 72.82
CA GLU A 183 11.87 -14.49 71.63
C GLU A 183 12.29 -15.94 71.41
N ASP A 184 12.30 -16.40 70.15
CA ASP A 184 12.63 -17.78 69.81
C ASP A 184 14.17 -17.97 69.73
N CYS A 185 14.68 -19.18 69.98
CA CYS A 185 16.11 -19.39 70.18
C CYS A 185 16.58 -20.83 69.89
N GLY A 186 17.85 -20.95 69.49
CA GLY A 186 18.50 -22.23 69.17
C GLY A 186 18.16 -22.71 67.76
N ASP A 187 19.19 -23.04 66.98
CA ASP A 187 19.04 -23.46 65.59
C ASP A 187 18.43 -24.86 65.50
N ALA A 188 17.12 -24.93 65.27
CA ALA A 188 16.42 -26.14 64.84
C ALA A 188 16.06 -25.99 63.35
N PRO A 189 16.80 -26.64 62.43
CA PRO A 189 16.40 -26.74 61.03
C PRO A 189 14.96 -27.25 60.95
N ASN A 190 14.17 -26.63 60.07
CA ASN A 190 12.76 -26.98 59.81
C ASN A 190 11.88 -27.06 61.08
N GLY A 191 12.20 -26.34 62.16
CA GLY A 191 11.38 -26.33 63.38
C GLY A 191 9.94 -25.86 63.12
N GLY A 192 8.97 -26.77 63.24
CA GLY A 192 7.58 -26.59 62.82
C GLY A 192 7.13 -27.51 61.68
N VAL A 193 8.07 -28.25 61.07
CA VAL A 193 7.86 -29.36 60.12
C VAL A 193 8.11 -30.67 60.87
N GLY A 194 7.37 -31.73 60.53
CA GLY A 194 7.42 -33.02 61.21
C GLY A 194 7.31 -32.94 62.73
N VAL A 195 8.16 -33.70 63.41
CA VAL A 195 8.28 -33.69 64.89
C VAL A 195 9.18 -32.56 65.44
N CYS A 196 9.87 -31.81 64.57
CA CYS A 196 10.90 -30.83 64.95
C CYS A 196 10.34 -29.51 65.49
N ARG A 197 11.08 -28.87 66.41
CA ARG A 197 10.75 -27.54 66.94
C ARG A 197 11.94 -26.80 67.53
N ALA A 198 11.97 -25.49 67.29
CA ALA A 198 12.93 -24.57 67.91
C ALA A 198 12.69 -24.38 69.42
N GLY A 199 13.69 -23.80 70.09
CA GLY A 199 13.59 -23.37 71.47
C GLY A 199 12.95 -21.98 71.61
N ARG A 200 12.62 -21.60 72.84
CA ARG A 200 12.08 -20.27 73.17
C ARG A 200 12.61 -19.78 74.50
N LYS A 201 12.79 -18.46 74.63
CA LYS A 201 13.16 -17.75 75.86
C LYS A 201 12.11 -16.67 76.16
N GLN A 202 11.98 -16.31 77.44
CA GLN A 202 10.99 -15.34 77.93
C GLN A 202 11.70 -14.17 78.63
N CYS A 203 11.17 -12.96 78.53
CA CYS A 203 11.62 -11.83 79.35
C CYS A 203 11.02 -11.94 80.76
N LEU A 204 11.82 -11.72 81.80
CA LEU A 204 11.39 -11.61 83.19
C LEU A 204 12.25 -10.54 83.89
N GLU A 205 11.63 -9.49 84.40
CA GLU A 205 12.28 -8.40 85.16
C GLU A 205 13.51 -7.80 84.42
N GLY A 206 13.31 -7.35 83.18
CA GLY A 206 14.32 -6.73 82.33
C GLY A 206 15.42 -7.66 81.79
N MET A 207 15.27 -8.98 81.91
CA MET A 207 16.26 -9.96 81.43
C MET A 207 15.63 -11.19 80.76
N TRP A 208 16.27 -11.65 79.68
CA TRP A 208 15.90 -12.86 78.95
C TRP A 208 16.34 -14.15 79.66
N SER A 209 15.49 -15.17 79.66
CA SER A 209 15.79 -16.50 80.19
C SER A 209 16.82 -17.28 79.35
N GLU A 210 17.34 -18.39 79.92
CA GLU A 210 17.96 -19.44 79.10
C GLU A 210 16.94 -20.05 78.11
N CYS A 211 17.46 -20.67 77.06
CA CYS A 211 16.66 -21.19 75.96
C CYS A 211 16.06 -22.58 76.27
N GLY A 212 14.76 -22.77 76.02
CA GLY A 212 14.12 -24.09 76.06
C GLY A 212 14.73 -25.05 75.04
N SER A 213 14.84 -26.34 75.38
CA SER A 213 15.54 -27.33 74.55
C SER A 213 14.83 -27.59 73.20
N PRO A 214 15.48 -27.34 72.05
CA PRO A 214 14.92 -27.67 70.74
C PRO A 214 14.90 -29.18 70.49
N VAL A 215 14.04 -29.61 69.56
CA VAL A 215 14.04 -30.95 68.97
C VAL A 215 14.41 -30.78 67.49
N GLY A 216 15.49 -31.42 67.07
CA GLY A 216 15.96 -31.45 65.69
C GLY A 216 15.84 -32.85 65.07
N PRO A 217 16.16 -32.98 63.78
CA PRO A 217 15.81 -34.14 62.97
C PRO A 217 16.64 -35.40 63.24
N SER A 218 16.07 -36.56 62.88
CA SER A 218 16.68 -37.89 63.00
C SER A 218 16.16 -38.87 61.95
N ASP A 219 17.01 -39.80 61.52
CA ASP A 219 16.72 -40.86 60.53
C ASP A 219 15.31 -41.48 60.65
N GLU A 220 14.62 -41.65 59.52
CA GLU A 220 13.23 -42.12 59.46
C GLU A 220 12.99 -43.56 59.93
N VAL A 221 11.75 -43.82 60.33
CA VAL A 221 11.21 -45.13 60.70
C VAL A 221 9.79 -45.23 60.14
N CYS A 222 9.39 -46.41 59.65
CA CYS A 222 8.04 -46.61 59.11
C CYS A 222 7.00 -46.60 60.25
N ASP A 223 6.50 -45.41 60.60
CA ASP A 223 5.42 -45.18 61.59
C ASP A 223 4.44 -44.04 61.23
N GLY A 224 4.48 -43.56 59.97
CA GLY A 224 3.59 -42.54 59.42
C GLY A 224 3.92 -41.11 59.86
N LEU A 225 5.19 -40.83 60.13
CA LEU A 225 5.67 -39.54 60.67
C LEU A 225 6.93 -39.05 59.97
N ASP A 226 7.06 -37.72 59.92
CA ASP A 226 8.23 -36.99 59.42
C ASP A 226 9.19 -36.73 60.60
N ASN A 227 10.19 -37.61 60.77
CA ASN A 227 11.15 -37.64 61.88
C ASN A 227 12.46 -36.90 61.55
N ASP A 228 12.86 -36.87 60.28
CA ASP A 228 13.99 -36.11 59.73
C ASP A 228 13.57 -34.67 59.32
N CYS A 229 12.27 -34.39 59.41
CA CYS A 229 11.67 -33.06 59.30
C CYS A 229 11.92 -32.42 57.92
N ASN A 230 12.09 -33.22 56.86
CA ASN A 230 12.18 -32.74 55.48
C ASN A 230 10.81 -32.29 54.92
N GLY A 231 9.70 -32.80 55.46
CA GLY A 231 8.33 -32.53 55.02
C GLY A 231 7.61 -33.71 54.35
N GLN A 232 8.25 -34.87 54.28
CA GLN A 232 7.68 -36.16 53.85
C GLN A 232 7.76 -37.14 55.03
N ALA A 233 6.75 -37.99 55.22
CA ALA A 233 6.82 -39.08 56.19
C ALA A 233 7.53 -40.29 55.58
N ASP A 234 8.17 -41.12 56.41
CA ASP A 234 8.61 -42.49 56.09
C ASP A 234 9.55 -42.65 54.85
N GLU A 235 10.16 -41.57 54.33
CA GLU A 235 11.13 -41.64 53.22
C GLU A 235 12.47 -42.27 53.69
N PRO A 236 13.07 -43.25 52.98
CA PRO A 236 12.75 -43.71 51.62
C PRO A 236 12.20 -45.15 51.60
N PHE A 237 11.15 -45.44 52.37
CA PHE A 237 10.37 -46.66 52.16
C PHE A 237 9.56 -46.54 50.86
N GLU A 238 9.28 -47.67 50.19
CA GLU A 238 8.53 -47.66 48.92
C GLU A 238 7.06 -47.25 49.19
N ASP A 239 6.49 -46.50 48.25
CA ASP A 239 5.10 -46.02 48.19
C ASP A 239 4.71 -46.16 46.71
N ARG A 240 3.93 -47.20 46.38
CA ARG A 240 3.69 -47.64 44.99
C ARG A 240 2.49 -46.95 44.34
N ASP A 241 1.39 -46.81 45.06
CA ASP A 241 0.16 -46.20 44.54
C ASP A 241 0.20 -44.65 44.60
N MET A 242 1.08 -44.09 45.44
CA MET A 242 1.29 -42.66 45.67
C MET A 242 0.13 -41.95 46.40
N ASP A 243 -0.60 -42.68 47.26
CA ASP A 243 -1.52 -42.12 48.28
C ASP A 243 -0.77 -41.21 49.28
N GLY A 244 0.46 -41.58 49.63
CA GLY A 244 1.27 -40.93 50.66
C GLY A 244 1.43 -41.73 51.97
N VAL A 245 1.07 -43.03 51.95
CA VAL A 245 1.41 -44.02 52.97
C VAL A 245 2.37 -45.04 52.33
N ALA A 246 3.53 -45.26 52.95
CA ALA A 246 4.49 -46.24 52.44
C ALA A 246 3.98 -47.69 52.56
N ASP A 247 4.35 -48.57 51.62
CA ASP A 247 3.97 -49.98 51.51
C ASP A 247 4.08 -50.75 52.85
N CYS A 248 5.05 -50.37 53.70
CA CYS A 248 5.31 -50.99 55.01
C CYS A 248 4.30 -50.61 56.12
N ALA A 249 3.44 -49.63 55.87
CA ALA A 249 2.40 -49.13 56.75
C ALA A 249 0.98 -49.30 56.18
N ASP A 250 0.83 -49.65 54.90
CA ASP A 250 -0.47 -49.85 54.25
C ASP A 250 -1.01 -51.30 54.34
N ASP A 251 -2.31 -51.46 54.15
CA ASP A 251 -3.05 -52.72 54.05
C ASP A 251 -3.41 -53.07 52.56
N ASP A 252 -3.28 -52.13 51.60
CA ASP A 252 -3.68 -52.19 50.18
C ASP A 252 -2.58 -51.52 49.30
N SER A 253 -1.40 -52.15 49.22
CA SER A 253 -0.12 -51.47 48.89
C SER A 253 0.07 -51.04 47.42
N ASP A 254 -0.85 -51.35 46.53
CA ASP A 254 -0.83 -50.85 45.15
C ASP A 254 -2.10 -50.08 44.73
N GLY A 255 -3.05 -49.92 45.68
CA GLY A 255 -4.23 -49.08 45.53
C GLY A 255 -5.31 -49.63 44.58
N ASP A 256 -5.23 -50.88 44.13
CA ASP A 256 -6.24 -51.45 43.24
C ASP A 256 -7.62 -51.67 43.93
N GLY A 257 -7.62 -51.76 45.27
CA GLY A 257 -8.78 -52.04 46.11
C GLY A 257 -8.86 -53.49 46.64
N ARG A 258 -7.80 -54.29 46.48
CA ARG A 258 -7.59 -55.59 47.11
C ARG A 258 -6.52 -55.48 48.19
N ILE A 259 -6.94 -55.68 49.45
CA ILE A 259 -6.00 -55.73 50.57
C ILE A 259 -4.97 -56.85 50.39
N ASN A 260 -3.72 -56.59 50.80
CA ASN A 260 -2.49 -57.40 50.70
C ASN A 260 -2.54 -58.86 51.22
N GLN A 261 -3.71 -59.33 51.69
CA GLN A 261 -3.97 -60.67 52.23
C GLN A 261 -4.99 -61.48 51.42
N ASP A 262 -5.82 -60.82 50.61
CA ASP A 262 -6.85 -61.41 49.73
C ASP A 262 -6.53 -61.08 48.25
N ASP A 263 -5.24 -60.85 47.95
CA ASP A 263 -4.67 -60.36 46.70
C ASP A 263 -3.58 -61.32 46.16
N ASN A 264 -3.61 -61.66 44.86
CA ASN A 264 -2.60 -62.47 44.19
C ASN A 264 -1.42 -61.68 43.56
N CYS A 265 -1.49 -60.35 43.47
CA CYS A 265 -0.40 -59.48 42.98
C CYS A 265 -0.12 -58.26 43.88
N VAL A 266 -0.04 -58.45 45.20
CA VAL A 266 0.28 -57.56 46.38
C VAL A 266 1.09 -56.25 46.19
N ASN A 267 1.71 -55.99 45.04
CA ASN A 267 2.52 -54.81 44.76
C ASN A 267 2.44 -54.34 43.28
N GLU A 268 1.51 -54.85 42.47
CA GLU A 268 1.35 -54.63 41.01
C GLU A 268 -0.16 -54.74 40.60
N PRO A 269 -0.89 -53.61 40.39
CA PRO A 269 -2.36 -53.56 40.42
C PRO A 269 -3.13 -54.51 39.47
N ASN A 270 -3.96 -55.41 40.01
CA ASN A 270 -4.77 -56.36 39.23
C ASN A 270 -6.19 -56.60 39.82
N ALA A 271 -7.00 -55.54 39.93
CA ALA A 271 -8.22 -55.56 40.76
C ALA A 271 -9.32 -56.55 40.33
N ASP A 272 -9.21 -57.16 39.14
CA ASP A 272 -10.04 -58.28 38.67
C ASP A 272 -9.60 -59.64 39.23
N GLN A 273 -8.32 -59.77 39.61
CA GLN A 273 -7.65 -60.94 40.16
C GLN A 273 -7.67 -62.11 39.18
N SER A 274 -7.21 -61.83 37.96
CA SER A 274 -6.98 -62.85 36.94
C SER A 274 -5.74 -63.70 37.30
N ASP A 275 -5.88 -64.99 37.04
CA ASP A 275 -5.03 -66.13 37.45
C ASP A 275 -5.32 -67.22 36.40
N LEU A 276 -4.65 -67.13 35.25
CA LEU A 276 -4.98 -67.85 34.02
C LEU A 276 -4.57 -69.33 34.05
N ASP A 277 -3.40 -69.66 34.61
CA ASP A 277 -2.93 -71.04 34.77
C ASP A 277 -3.49 -71.71 36.04
N GLY A 278 -3.65 -70.94 37.13
CA GLY A 278 -4.11 -71.39 38.45
C GLY A 278 -2.99 -71.65 39.48
N ASP A 279 -1.78 -71.09 39.32
CA ASP A 279 -0.69 -71.13 40.31
C ASP A 279 -1.07 -70.43 41.62
N GLY A 280 -1.69 -69.25 41.50
CA GLY A 280 -2.03 -68.38 42.63
C GLY A 280 -1.15 -67.13 42.79
N LEU A 281 -0.20 -66.89 41.89
CA LEU A 281 0.12 -65.54 41.41
C LEU A 281 -1.04 -65.00 40.55
N GLY A 282 -0.88 -63.83 39.93
CA GLY A 282 -1.85 -63.31 38.97
C GLY A 282 -1.19 -62.85 37.68
N ASP A 283 -1.99 -62.75 36.61
CA ASP A 283 -1.59 -62.46 35.22
C ASP A 283 -0.68 -61.21 35.04
N VAL A 284 -0.61 -60.32 36.03
CA VAL A 284 0.17 -59.06 36.00
C VAL A 284 1.52 -59.18 36.72
N CYS A 285 1.70 -60.20 37.57
CA CYS A 285 2.91 -60.41 38.39
C CYS A 285 3.53 -61.82 38.28
N ASP A 286 2.91 -62.74 37.54
CA ASP A 286 3.56 -63.95 37.05
C ASP A 286 4.38 -63.67 35.77
N LEU A 287 5.38 -64.50 35.51
CA LEU A 287 6.26 -64.45 34.34
C LEU A 287 5.99 -65.59 33.34
N ASP A 288 5.09 -66.53 33.66
CA ASP A 288 4.75 -67.74 32.86
C ASP A 288 3.22 -67.95 32.86
N ALA A 289 2.44 -66.86 32.75
CA ALA A 289 1.02 -66.79 33.15
C ALA A 289 0.03 -67.71 32.39
N ASP A 290 0.49 -68.52 31.43
CA ASP A 290 -0.33 -69.50 30.71
C ASP A 290 0.20 -70.96 30.74
N ASP A 291 1.25 -71.26 31.54
CA ASP A 291 1.92 -72.59 31.68
C ASP A 291 2.39 -73.20 30.34
N ASP A 292 2.79 -72.33 29.40
CA ASP A 292 3.54 -72.65 28.18
C ASP A 292 4.98 -73.12 28.49
N GLY A 293 5.64 -72.44 29.44
CA GLY A 293 7.01 -72.68 29.85
C GLY A 293 8.07 -71.75 29.23
N VAL A 294 7.66 -70.65 28.58
CA VAL A 294 8.52 -69.54 28.16
C VAL A 294 8.28 -68.33 29.05
N LEU A 295 9.33 -67.83 29.69
CA LEU A 295 9.25 -66.72 30.64
C LEU A 295 9.30 -65.35 29.94
N GLU A 296 8.55 -64.38 30.44
CA GLU A 296 8.77 -62.98 30.10
C GLU A 296 10.24 -62.54 30.35
N PRO A 297 10.84 -61.71 29.47
CA PRO A 297 10.28 -61.09 28.26
C PRO A 297 10.68 -61.84 26.98
N ASP A 298 11.02 -63.13 27.06
CA ASP A 298 11.36 -63.94 25.88
C ASP A 298 10.09 -64.49 25.18
N ASP A 299 8.93 -64.44 25.84
CA ASP A 299 7.62 -64.68 25.23
C ASP A 299 7.00 -63.38 24.63
N CYS A 300 6.28 -63.53 23.51
CA CYS A 300 5.49 -62.49 22.87
C CYS A 300 3.97 -62.67 23.05
N GLY A 301 3.55 -63.79 23.65
CA GLY A 301 2.18 -64.26 23.74
C GLY A 301 1.43 -64.23 25.09
N PRO A 302 1.88 -63.57 26.20
CA PRO A 302 1.89 -64.07 27.60
C PRO A 302 0.56 -64.41 28.32
N LEU A 303 -0.53 -64.57 27.58
CA LEU A 303 -1.84 -65.05 28.04
C LEU A 303 -2.44 -66.02 26.99
N SER A 304 -1.59 -66.75 26.27
CA SER A 304 -1.92 -67.54 25.07
C SER A 304 -0.79 -68.50 24.64
N ALA A 305 -0.67 -69.63 25.34
CA ALA A 305 0.22 -70.80 25.14
C ALA A 305 0.17 -71.55 23.78
N ASP A 306 -0.25 -70.86 22.73
CA ASP A 306 -0.26 -71.26 21.33
C ASP A 306 0.67 -70.34 20.49
N ARG A 307 1.26 -69.30 21.13
CA ARG A 307 2.17 -68.27 20.57
C ARG A 307 3.41 -68.15 21.45
N PHE A 308 4.57 -68.55 20.94
CA PHE A 308 5.82 -68.65 21.69
C PHE A 308 7.02 -68.81 20.72
N PRO A 309 8.27 -68.53 21.15
CA PRO A 309 9.49 -68.72 20.36
C PRO A 309 9.60 -70.06 19.60
N GLY A 310 9.32 -70.04 18.30
CA GLY A 310 9.35 -71.19 17.40
C GLY A 310 8.07 -72.03 17.36
N ALA A 311 6.90 -71.42 17.50
CA ALA A 311 5.59 -72.02 17.22
C ALA A 311 5.39 -72.30 15.71
N THR A 312 4.25 -71.95 15.11
CA THR A 312 4.03 -72.06 13.65
C THR A 312 2.93 -71.11 13.20
N GLU A 313 3.35 -70.05 12.51
CA GLU A 313 2.53 -68.98 11.93
C GLU A 313 1.20 -69.42 11.32
N ARG A 314 0.15 -68.72 11.74
CA ARG A 314 -1.20 -68.74 11.20
C ARG A 314 -1.47 -67.45 10.44
N CYS A 315 -2.53 -67.45 9.64
CA CYS A 315 -3.00 -66.23 8.98
C CYS A 315 -4.19 -65.69 9.79
N ASP A 316 -3.87 -65.10 10.95
CA ASP A 316 -4.83 -64.49 11.87
C ASP A 316 -4.33 -63.20 12.57
N GLY A 317 -3.12 -62.73 12.25
CA GLY A 317 -2.66 -61.36 12.55
C GLY A 317 -1.89 -61.21 13.85
N PHE A 318 -1.31 -62.31 14.34
CA PHE A 318 -0.34 -62.32 15.44
C PHE A 318 1.03 -62.79 14.94
N ASP A 319 2.07 -62.42 15.68
CA ASP A 319 3.36 -63.10 15.68
C ASP A 319 3.15 -64.36 16.54
N ASP A 320 3.00 -65.54 15.94
CA ASP A 320 2.84 -66.80 16.70
C ASP A 320 4.22 -67.33 17.14
N ASP A 321 5.25 -67.13 16.31
CA ASP A 321 6.59 -67.74 16.43
C ASP A 321 7.63 -66.85 17.17
N CYS A 322 7.26 -65.61 17.50
CA CYS A 322 8.04 -64.59 18.23
C CYS A 322 9.37 -64.16 17.55
N ASP A 323 9.45 -64.25 16.21
CA ASP A 323 10.57 -63.81 15.38
C ASP A 323 10.60 -62.26 15.19
N GLY A 324 9.47 -61.59 15.42
CA GLY A 324 9.28 -60.15 15.18
C GLY A 324 8.64 -59.83 13.82
N LEU A 325 8.01 -60.82 13.19
CA LEU A 325 7.24 -60.75 11.95
C LEU A 325 5.82 -61.29 12.20
N VAL A 326 4.88 -61.02 11.28
CA VAL A 326 3.46 -61.37 11.46
C VAL A 326 2.93 -62.01 10.18
N ASP A 327 2.33 -63.19 10.31
CA ASP A 327 1.83 -64.07 9.25
C ASP A 327 2.86 -64.42 8.14
N GLU A 328 4.16 -64.46 8.44
CA GLU A 328 5.17 -64.40 7.37
C GLU A 328 5.32 -65.71 6.58
N GLY A 329 5.75 -65.59 5.31
CA GLY A 329 5.89 -66.73 4.40
C GLY A 329 4.57 -67.41 3.95
N LEU A 330 3.43 -67.10 4.57
CA LEU A 330 2.14 -67.74 4.31
C LEU A 330 1.56 -67.37 2.93
N GLN A 331 1.34 -68.39 2.08
CA GLN A 331 0.86 -68.25 0.71
C GLN A 331 -0.10 -69.37 0.32
N ARG A 332 -1.08 -69.07 -0.54
CA ARG A 332 -2.04 -70.03 -1.10
C ARG A 332 -2.38 -69.71 -2.57
N ASP A 333 -2.73 -70.74 -3.34
CA ASP A 333 -3.33 -70.59 -4.66
C ASP A 333 -4.71 -69.92 -4.57
N CYS A 334 -5.06 -69.08 -5.54
CA CYS A 334 -6.34 -68.38 -5.57
C CYS A 334 -6.82 -68.06 -7.00
N TYR A 335 -8.12 -67.75 -7.11
CA TYR A 335 -8.76 -67.20 -8.30
C TYR A 335 -10.11 -66.62 -7.90
N ASP A 336 -10.33 -65.33 -8.18
CA ASP A 336 -11.56 -64.63 -7.78
C ASP A 336 -12.62 -64.57 -8.91
N GLY A 337 -12.33 -65.17 -10.07
CA GLY A 337 -13.24 -65.25 -11.21
C GLY A 337 -14.27 -66.41 -11.11
N PRO A 338 -15.30 -66.43 -11.97
CA PRO A 338 -16.34 -67.45 -11.96
C PRO A 338 -15.84 -68.90 -12.17
N ASP A 339 -16.56 -69.85 -11.57
CA ASP A 339 -16.31 -71.29 -11.75
C ASP A 339 -16.31 -71.68 -13.24
N GLY A 340 -15.12 -71.98 -13.78
CA GLY A 340 -14.92 -72.47 -15.15
C GLY A 340 -14.18 -71.52 -16.10
N THR A 341 -13.92 -70.27 -15.71
CA THR A 341 -13.14 -69.30 -16.54
C THR A 341 -11.63 -69.36 -16.29
N GLN A 342 -11.18 -70.07 -15.25
CA GLN A 342 -9.76 -70.24 -14.93
C GLN A 342 -9.04 -71.08 -16.00
N GLU A 343 -7.91 -70.58 -16.53
CA GLU A 343 -7.17 -71.17 -17.67
C GLU A 343 -7.95 -71.18 -19.02
N VAL A 344 -8.98 -70.34 -19.14
CA VAL A 344 -9.65 -70.01 -20.41
C VAL A 344 -9.20 -68.61 -20.86
N GLY A 345 -9.07 -68.39 -22.17
CA GLY A 345 -8.62 -67.11 -22.72
C GLY A 345 -7.31 -66.57 -22.15
N LEU A 346 -7.35 -65.32 -21.70
CA LEU A 346 -6.26 -64.68 -20.95
C LEU A 346 -6.29 -65.02 -19.44
N CYS A 347 -7.36 -65.65 -18.93
CA CYS A 347 -7.57 -65.84 -17.51
C CYS A 347 -6.67 -66.90 -16.86
N ARG A 348 -6.25 -66.63 -15.63
CA ARG A 348 -5.39 -67.50 -14.83
C ARG A 348 -5.54 -67.25 -13.33
N GLY A 349 -5.24 -68.27 -12.53
CA GLY A 349 -5.07 -68.13 -11.07
C GLY A 349 -3.89 -67.23 -10.70
N GLY A 350 -3.89 -66.77 -9.45
CA GLY A 350 -2.81 -66.03 -8.82
C GLY A 350 -2.37 -66.67 -7.50
N ILE A 351 -1.60 -65.92 -6.71
CA ILE A 351 -1.17 -66.30 -5.36
C ILE A 351 -1.66 -65.25 -4.38
N SER A 352 -2.38 -65.69 -3.33
CA SER A 352 -2.81 -64.87 -2.21
C SER A 352 -1.81 -65.11 -1.08
N ARG A 353 -1.26 -64.03 -0.53
CA ARG A 353 -0.35 -64.06 0.62
C ARG A 353 -1.13 -63.63 1.86
N CYS A 354 -0.74 -64.06 3.05
CA CYS A 354 -1.21 -63.37 4.24
C CYS A 354 -0.42 -62.07 4.45
N LEU A 355 -1.08 -61.05 5.00
CA LEU A 355 -0.50 -59.91 5.70
C LEU A 355 -1.56 -59.44 6.73
N ASP A 356 -1.14 -59.17 7.96
CA ASP A 356 -1.96 -58.61 9.06
C ASP A 356 -3.27 -59.38 9.29
N GLY A 357 -3.21 -60.71 9.35
CA GLY A 357 -4.33 -61.64 9.55
C GLY A 357 -5.30 -61.76 8.36
N VAL A 358 -4.97 -61.11 7.24
CA VAL A 358 -5.82 -61.05 6.06
C VAL A 358 -5.11 -61.67 4.86
N TRP A 359 -5.74 -62.70 4.31
CA TRP A 359 -5.42 -63.19 2.97
C TRP A 359 -5.65 -62.09 1.94
N GLN A 360 -4.56 -61.54 1.43
CA GLN A 360 -4.54 -60.43 0.50
C GLN A 360 -5.17 -60.82 -0.85
N LEU A 361 -5.57 -59.79 -1.62
CA LEU A 361 -6.11 -59.94 -2.97
C LEU A 361 -5.21 -60.84 -3.83
N CYS A 362 -5.82 -61.64 -4.69
CA CYS A 362 -5.13 -62.68 -5.42
C CYS A 362 -4.13 -62.10 -6.44
N GLU A 363 -2.83 -62.13 -6.11
CA GLU A 363 -1.78 -61.44 -6.87
C GLU A 363 -1.42 -62.21 -8.16
N GLY A 364 -1.34 -61.49 -9.28
CA GLY A 364 -0.94 -62.06 -10.57
C GLY A 364 -2.02 -62.83 -11.34
N GLN A 365 -3.23 -62.96 -10.76
CA GLN A 365 -4.39 -63.50 -11.46
C GLN A 365 -4.78 -62.66 -12.69
N THR A 366 -5.57 -63.26 -13.57
CA THR A 366 -6.32 -62.54 -14.61
C THR A 366 -7.73 -63.11 -14.60
N THR A 367 -8.72 -62.28 -14.27
CA THR A 367 -10.15 -62.62 -14.21
C THR A 367 -10.89 -62.06 -15.43
N PRO A 368 -12.09 -62.56 -15.76
CA PRO A 368 -12.91 -62.03 -16.85
C PRO A 368 -13.05 -60.51 -16.84
N GLN A 369 -12.88 -59.89 -18.01
CA GLN A 369 -13.20 -58.50 -18.29
C GLN A 369 -14.03 -58.44 -19.58
N ALA A 370 -14.84 -57.41 -19.81
CA ALA A 370 -15.60 -57.33 -21.05
C ALA A 370 -14.64 -57.20 -22.26
N ASP A 371 -14.93 -57.91 -23.35
CA ASP A 371 -14.09 -57.97 -24.55
C ASP A 371 -13.79 -56.56 -25.11
N LEU A 372 -12.52 -56.27 -25.37
CA LEU A 372 -12.08 -54.95 -25.84
C LEU A 372 -11.96 -54.87 -27.38
N CYS A 373 -12.69 -55.75 -28.09
CA CYS A 373 -12.62 -55.92 -29.56
C CYS A 373 -11.16 -56.04 -30.07
N SER A 374 -10.31 -56.74 -29.30
CA SER A 374 -8.85 -56.73 -29.41
C SER A 374 -8.27 -57.86 -30.28
N GLY A 375 -9.08 -58.87 -30.62
CA GLY A 375 -8.61 -60.13 -31.20
C GLY A 375 -8.12 -61.16 -30.17
N LEU A 376 -8.47 -60.97 -28.89
CA LEU A 376 -8.16 -61.87 -27.77
C LEU A 376 -9.45 -62.31 -27.05
N ASP A 377 -9.29 -63.17 -26.05
CA ASP A 377 -10.34 -63.79 -25.23
C ASP A 377 -10.21 -63.15 -23.83
N GLU A 378 -10.82 -61.97 -23.66
CA GLU A 378 -10.71 -61.11 -22.47
C GLU A 378 -11.75 -61.50 -21.39
N ASP A 379 -12.93 -61.94 -21.80
CA ASP A 379 -14.01 -62.37 -20.88
C ASP A 379 -13.90 -63.85 -20.45
N CYS A 380 -13.04 -64.62 -21.12
CA CYS A 380 -12.70 -65.99 -20.77
C CYS A 380 -13.89 -66.97 -20.86
N ASP A 381 -14.86 -66.69 -21.75
CA ASP A 381 -15.90 -67.66 -22.18
C ASP A 381 -15.34 -68.78 -23.08
N GLY A 382 -14.23 -68.51 -23.77
CA GLY A 382 -13.51 -69.47 -24.61
C GLY A 382 -13.56 -69.20 -26.12
N ALA A 383 -13.99 -68.00 -26.52
CA ALA A 383 -13.92 -67.48 -27.88
C ALA A 383 -13.33 -66.04 -27.87
N ALA A 384 -13.51 -65.22 -28.91
CA ALA A 384 -12.82 -63.94 -29.05
C ALA A 384 -13.54 -62.96 -30.00
N ASP A 385 -13.75 -61.73 -29.54
CA ASP A 385 -14.53 -60.66 -30.18
C ASP A 385 -16.02 -61.05 -30.39
N GLU A 386 -16.66 -61.57 -29.34
CA GLU A 386 -17.97 -62.25 -29.40
C GLU A 386 -19.20 -61.32 -29.54
N GLY A 387 -19.20 -60.47 -30.57
CA GLY A 387 -20.33 -59.60 -30.89
C GLY A 387 -19.88 -58.22 -31.34
N LEU A 388 -19.51 -58.11 -32.62
CA LEU A 388 -18.95 -56.91 -33.27
C LEU A 388 -19.94 -55.73 -33.38
N ASP A 389 -20.29 -55.15 -32.23
CA ASP A 389 -20.94 -53.85 -32.06
C ASP A 389 -20.12 -53.10 -30.98
N PRO A 390 -19.05 -52.38 -31.36
CA PRO A 390 -18.24 -51.62 -30.43
C PRO A 390 -18.97 -50.38 -29.91
N GLY A 391 -18.69 -49.97 -28.68
CA GLY A 391 -19.08 -48.66 -28.19
C GLY A 391 -18.11 -48.06 -27.18
N TRP A 392 -18.22 -46.75 -27.00
CA TRP A 392 -17.53 -45.93 -26.00
C TRP A 392 -18.52 -45.50 -24.91
N PRO A 393 -18.08 -45.22 -23.67
CA PRO A 393 -18.97 -44.78 -22.58
C PRO A 393 -19.74 -43.51 -22.96
N ASP A 394 -21.02 -43.40 -22.59
CA ASP A 394 -21.87 -42.22 -22.77
C ASP A 394 -22.57 -41.92 -21.42
N LEU A 395 -21.83 -41.28 -20.52
CA LEU A 395 -22.19 -41.09 -19.13
C LEU A 395 -23.23 -39.98 -18.95
N ASP A 396 -23.22 -38.93 -19.79
CA ASP A 396 -24.22 -37.86 -19.74
C ASP A 396 -25.43 -38.04 -20.68
N GLN A 397 -25.35 -38.96 -21.66
CA GLN A 397 -26.40 -39.39 -22.60
C GLN A 397 -26.71 -38.41 -23.75
N ASP A 398 -25.73 -37.61 -24.17
CA ASP A 398 -25.71 -36.80 -25.40
C ASP A 398 -25.71 -37.69 -26.66
N GLY A 399 -24.98 -38.81 -26.62
CA GLY A 399 -24.89 -39.78 -27.70
C GLY A 399 -23.57 -39.76 -28.49
N TYR A 400 -22.56 -39.03 -28.05
CA TYR A 400 -21.15 -39.36 -28.27
C TYR A 400 -20.57 -40.08 -27.04
N GLY A 401 -19.26 -40.37 -27.04
CA GLY A 401 -18.60 -41.03 -25.93
C GLY A 401 -17.08 -40.89 -25.95
N ASP A 402 -16.48 -41.08 -24.76
CA ASP A 402 -15.06 -40.87 -24.45
C ASP A 402 -14.15 -41.73 -25.35
N ASP A 403 -13.48 -41.09 -26.32
CA ASP A 403 -12.57 -41.77 -27.26
C ASP A 403 -11.12 -41.90 -26.77
N THR A 404 -10.82 -41.37 -25.57
CA THR A 404 -9.56 -41.63 -24.87
C THR A 404 -9.50 -43.07 -24.34
N LEU A 405 -10.68 -43.71 -24.21
CA LEU A 405 -10.84 -45.11 -23.80
C LEU A 405 -11.03 -46.05 -25.00
N PRO A 406 -10.53 -47.30 -24.91
CA PRO A 406 -10.77 -48.31 -25.94
C PRO A 406 -12.25 -48.76 -25.93
N PRO A 407 -12.87 -49.01 -27.10
CA PRO A 407 -14.26 -49.43 -27.16
C PRO A 407 -14.48 -50.84 -26.61
N VAL A 408 -15.64 -51.05 -25.99
CA VAL A 408 -16.06 -52.33 -25.40
C VAL A 408 -17.04 -53.06 -26.34
N CYS A 409 -16.91 -54.38 -26.40
CA CYS A 409 -17.72 -55.28 -27.23
C CYS A 409 -18.29 -56.45 -26.41
N PRO A 410 -19.54 -56.90 -26.67
CA PRO A 410 -20.59 -56.15 -27.33
C PRO A 410 -21.05 -54.94 -26.50
N ARG A 411 -21.31 -53.81 -27.16
CA ARG A 411 -21.69 -52.52 -26.58
C ARG A 411 -22.71 -52.63 -25.41
N PRO A 412 -22.35 -52.14 -24.21
CA PRO A 412 -23.27 -51.98 -23.08
C PRO A 412 -24.43 -51.01 -23.35
N VAL A 413 -25.35 -50.86 -22.39
CA VAL A 413 -26.60 -50.07 -22.55
C VAL A 413 -26.37 -48.56 -22.37
N ASP A 414 -25.26 -48.22 -21.73
CA ASP A 414 -24.73 -46.93 -21.31
C ASP A 414 -23.49 -46.54 -22.14
N TYR A 415 -23.40 -47.09 -23.36
CA TYR A 415 -22.30 -46.89 -24.32
C TYR A 415 -22.88 -46.65 -25.73
N VAL A 416 -22.17 -45.92 -26.59
CA VAL A 416 -22.61 -45.55 -27.95
C VAL A 416 -21.60 -45.84 -29.05
N ASP A 417 -22.07 -45.92 -30.31
CA ASP A 417 -21.27 -46.21 -31.50
C ASP A 417 -20.68 -44.96 -32.19
N ARG A 418 -20.74 -43.79 -31.53
CA ARG A 418 -20.06 -42.56 -31.95
C ARG A 418 -19.01 -42.18 -30.90
N ALA A 419 -17.73 -42.29 -31.27
CA ALA A 419 -16.62 -41.77 -30.48
C ALA A 419 -16.42 -40.26 -30.75
N GLY A 420 -15.68 -39.60 -29.87
CA GLY A 420 -15.17 -38.23 -30.07
C GLY A 420 -15.72 -37.21 -29.07
N ASP A 421 -16.27 -37.66 -27.95
CA ASP A 421 -16.62 -36.76 -26.84
C ASP A 421 -15.34 -36.37 -26.08
N CYS A 422 -15.12 -35.06 -25.95
CA CYS A 422 -13.99 -34.48 -25.22
C CYS A 422 -14.34 -34.16 -23.74
N ASN A 423 -15.60 -34.28 -23.32
CA ASN A 423 -16.05 -34.15 -21.93
C ASN A 423 -17.38 -34.91 -21.66
N ASP A 424 -17.30 -36.25 -21.58
CA ASP A 424 -18.35 -37.26 -21.24
C ASP A 424 -19.14 -37.01 -19.92
N GLN A 425 -18.95 -35.85 -19.26
CA GLN A 425 -19.71 -35.42 -18.09
C GLN A 425 -20.64 -34.23 -18.38
N VAL A 426 -20.59 -33.63 -19.58
CA VAL A 426 -21.20 -32.34 -19.90
C VAL A 426 -21.79 -32.30 -21.32
N ARG A 427 -23.02 -32.83 -21.45
CA ARG A 427 -24.02 -32.86 -22.55
C ARG A 427 -24.09 -31.70 -23.57
N THR A 428 -23.41 -30.59 -23.32
CA THR A 428 -23.30 -29.43 -24.21
C THR A 428 -21.92 -29.31 -24.86
N ILE A 429 -21.05 -30.31 -24.68
CA ILE A 429 -19.68 -30.40 -25.19
C ILE A 429 -19.60 -31.72 -25.97
N SER A 430 -19.74 -31.68 -27.29
CA SER A 430 -19.65 -32.87 -28.15
C SER A 430 -19.62 -32.49 -29.65
N PRO A 431 -19.24 -33.41 -30.56
CA PRO A 431 -19.23 -33.15 -32.01
C PRO A 431 -20.54 -32.76 -32.69
N ASP A 432 -21.69 -32.72 -31.99
CA ASP A 432 -22.95 -32.16 -32.51
C ASP A 432 -23.23 -30.71 -31.98
N ALA A 433 -22.30 -30.07 -31.26
CA ALA A 433 -22.49 -28.72 -30.72
C ALA A 433 -22.42 -27.60 -31.79
N ASP A 434 -23.57 -26.96 -32.04
CA ASP A 434 -23.72 -25.84 -32.99
C ASP A 434 -23.16 -24.48 -32.49
N ASP A 435 -22.86 -24.33 -31.19
CA ASP A 435 -22.52 -23.05 -30.54
C ASP A 435 -21.26 -23.18 -29.67
N ASP A 436 -20.11 -22.84 -30.28
CA ASP A 436 -18.79 -22.86 -29.67
C ASP A 436 -18.18 -21.43 -29.66
N PRO A 437 -18.42 -20.64 -28.60
CA PRO A 437 -18.00 -19.25 -28.48
C PRO A 437 -16.67 -19.09 -27.74
N ILE A 438 -15.79 -18.25 -28.29
CA ILE A 438 -14.49 -17.94 -27.70
C ILE A 438 -14.65 -17.30 -26.32
N ASP A 439 -14.30 -18.04 -25.27
CA ASP A 439 -14.33 -17.58 -23.88
C ASP A 439 -12.91 -17.54 -23.25
N LEU A 440 -12.81 -17.64 -21.92
CA LEU A 440 -11.54 -17.66 -21.17
C LEU A 440 -11.35 -18.91 -20.30
N ASP A 441 -12.31 -19.84 -20.31
CA ASP A 441 -12.16 -21.16 -19.71
C ASP A 441 -11.51 -22.14 -20.72
N TYR A 442 -11.47 -21.76 -22.00
CA TYR A 442 -10.85 -22.46 -23.13
C TYR A 442 -11.55 -23.77 -23.49
N GLU A 443 -12.88 -23.77 -23.34
CA GLU A 443 -13.75 -24.93 -23.50
C GLU A 443 -14.14 -25.11 -24.97
N ASP A 444 -13.38 -25.93 -25.71
CA ASP A 444 -13.76 -26.47 -27.02
C ASP A 444 -15.06 -27.28 -26.86
N ARG A 445 -16.20 -26.71 -27.25
CA ARG A 445 -17.53 -27.33 -27.09
C ARG A 445 -17.90 -28.26 -28.24
N ASN A 446 -17.25 -28.15 -29.40
CA ASN A 446 -17.57 -29.00 -30.56
C ASN A 446 -16.57 -30.15 -30.77
N CYS A 447 -15.55 -30.25 -29.91
CA CYS A 447 -14.48 -31.23 -29.94
C CYS A 447 -13.74 -31.30 -31.31
N ASP A 448 -13.72 -30.22 -32.11
CA ASP A 448 -13.01 -30.17 -33.40
C ASP A 448 -11.49 -29.89 -33.24
N GLY A 449 -11.07 -29.53 -32.02
CA GLY A 449 -9.69 -29.26 -31.63
C GLY A 449 -9.34 -27.77 -31.58
N VAL A 450 -10.30 -26.89 -31.87
CA VAL A 450 -10.16 -25.43 -31.89
C VAL A 450 -11.25 -24.78 -31.05
N ASP A 451 -10.84 -23.99 -30.05
CA ASP A 451 -11.73 -23.07 -29.33
C ASP A 451 -12.22 -21.95 -30.28
N GLY A 452 -13.51 -22.02 -30.61
CA GLY A 452 -14.27 -21.15 -31.50
C GLY A 452 -14.56 -21.80 -32.86
N VAL A 453 -15.84 -21.87 -33.26
CA VAL A 453 -16.35 -22.50 -34.50
C VAL A 453 -15.43 -22.30 -35.73
N ALA A 454 -14.56 -23.28 -36.01
CA ALA A 454 -13.41 -23.15 -36.92
C ALA A 454 -13.79 -22.76 -38.37
N VAL A 455 -14.97 -23.16 -38.85
CA VAL A 455 -15.47 -22.82 -40.20
C VAL A 455 -15.78 -21.33 -40.40
N ASN A 456 -15.90 -20.55 -39.32
CA ASN A 456 -16.13 -19.10 -39.33
C ASN A 456 -14.85 -18.28 -39.04
N MET A 457 -13.69 -18.95 -38.93
CA MET A 457 -12.42 -18.35 -38.57
C MET A 457 -11.49 -18.09 -39.77
N VAL A 458 -10.49 -17.23 -39.53
CA VAL A 458 -9.27 -17.12 -40.34
C VAL A 458 -8.05 -17.28 -39.44
N PHE A 459 -7.19 -18.23 -39.78
CA PHE A 459 -6.03 -18.61 -38.97
C PHE A 459 -4.77 -17.81 -39.36
N VAL A 460 -4.01 -17.38 -38.35
CA VAL A 460 -2.81 -16.54 -38.49
C VAL A 460 -1.67 -17.09 -37.65
N ASP A 461 -0.54 -17.36 -38.29
CA ASP A 461 0.70 -17.73 -37.60
C ASP A 461 1.92 -16.98 -38.16
N SER A 462 2.57 -16.20 -37.31
CA SER A 462 3.80 -15.46 -37.62
C SER A 462 4.98 -16.35 -38.09
N SER A 463 4.96 -17.66 -37.84
CA SER A 463 6.02 -18.60 -38.20
C SER A 463 5.82 -19.32 -39.54
N ALA A 464 4.62 -19.24 -40.13
CA ALA A 464 4.20 -20.02 -41.29
C ALA A 464 4.89 -19.63 -42.62
N ASP A 465 4.71 -20.47 -43.65
CA ASP A 465 5.16 -20.19 -45.01
C ASP A 465 4.15 -19.28 -45.76
N PRO A 466 4.53 -18.06 -46.17
CA PRO A 466 3.64 -17.19 -46.93
C PRO A 466 3.40 -17.63 -48.38
N GLU A 467 4.15 -18.60 -48.93
CA GLU A 467 3.94 -19.11 -50.30
C GLU A 467 2.74 -20.07 -50.42
N GLY A 468 1.53 -19.53 -50.27
CA GLY A 468 0.27 -20.25 -50.54
C GLY A 468 -0.81 -20.13 -49.48
N ALA A 469 -0.55 -19.37 -48.40
CA ALA A 469 -1.51 -19.08 -47.34
C ALA A 469 -2.89 -18.64 -47.87
N ASP A 470 -3.95 -19.27 -47.35
CA ASP A 470 -5.35 -18.95 -47.66
C ASP A 470 -6.21 -18.69 -46.42
N GLY A 471 -5.62 -18.82 -45.23
CA GLY A 471 -6.23 -18.56 -43.93
C GLY A 471 -6.83 -19.78 -43.25
N THR A 472 -6.55 -20.99 -43.72
CA THR A 472 -6.97 -22.26 -43.10
C THR A 472 -5.96 -22.76 -42.06
N VAL A 473 -6.34 -23.73 -41.23
CA VAL A 473 -5.48 -24.45 -40.27
C VAL A 473 -4.19 -24.99 -40.91
N ASP A 474 -4.29 -25.54 -42.13
CA ASP A 474 -3.15 -26.09 -42.90
C ASP A 474 -2.28 -25.00 -43.58
N ALA A 475 -2.84 -23.81 -43.82
CA ALA A 475 -2.22 -22.74 -44.60
C ALA A 475 -2.58 -21.33 -44.04
N PRO A 476 -2.18 -21.03 -42.79
CA PRO A 476 -2.51 -19.77 -42.11
C PRO A 476 -1.77 -18.58 -42.73
N PHE A 477 -2.28 -17.36 -42.50
CA PHE A 477 -1.56 -16.14 -42.91
C PHE A 477 -0.41 -15.81 -41.96
N THR A 478 0.66 -15.23 -42.48
CA THR A 478 1.78 -14.71 -41.66
C THR A 478 1.51 -13.36 -41.02
N ASP A 479 0.38 -12.71 -41.34
CA ASP A 479 0.03 -11.38 -40.82
C ASP A 479 -1.49 -11.19 -40.66
N ILE A 480 -1.87 -10.38 -39.67
CA ILE A 480 -3.27 -10.16 -39.28
C ILE A 480 -4.03 -9.32 -40.34
N ALA A 481 -3.35 -8.47 -41.13
CA ALA A 481 -4.02 -7.63 -42.12
C ALA A 481 -4.49 -8.44 -43.35
N SER A 482 -3.69 -9.42 -43.79
CA SER A 482 -4.10 -10.43 -44.78
C SER A 482 -5.31 -11.24 -44.29
N ALA A 483 -5.33 -11.59 -42.99
CA ALA A 483 -6.42 -12.35 -42.39
C ALA A 483 -7.73 -11.54 -42.28
N LEU A 484 -7.65 -10.27 -41.87
CA LEU A 484 -8.80 -9.35 -41.84
C LEU A 484 -9.37 -9.13 -43.26
N ALA A 485 -8.52 -8.95 -44.27
CA ALA A 485 -8.96 -8.85 -45.66
C ALA A 485 -9.61 -10.15 -46.17
N ARG A 486 -9.18 -11.32 -45.66
CA ARG A 486 -9.85 -12.61 -45.93
C ARG A 486 -11.21 -12.70 -45.26
N ALA A 487 -11.34 -12.20 -44.02
CA ALA A 487 -12.60 -12.18 -43.29
C ALA A 487 -13.65 -11.29 -43.96
N GLU A 488 -13.30 -10.05 -44.32
CA GLU A 488 -14.16 -9.13 -45.08
C GLU A 488 -14.66 -9.77 -46.39
N ALA A 489 -13.74 -10.40 -47.15
CA ALA A 489 -14.06 -11.03 -48.42
C ALA A 489 -14.83 -12.36 -48.30
N GLY A 490 -14.75 -13.02 -47.15
CA GLY A 490 -15.41 -14.30 -46.87
C GLY A 490 -16.77 -14.18 -46.17
N GLY A 491 -17.00 -13.10 -45.42
CA GLY A 491 -18.08 -13.03 -44.44
C GLY A 491 -17.79 -13.86 -43.19
N LEU A 492 -16.51 -14.02 -42.84
CA LEU A 492 -16.03 -14.74 -41.66
C LEU A 492 -15.95 -13.77 -40.47
N THR A 493 -16.25 -14.25 -39.27
CA THR A 493 -16.45 -13.38 -38.09
C THR A 493 -15.24 -13.31 -37.17
N THR A 494 -14.24 -14.18 -37.33
CA THR A 494 -13.21 -14.39 -36.31
C THR A 494 -11.82 -14.51 -36.93
N ILE A 495 -10.82 -13.90 -36.30
CA ILE A 495 -9.39 -14.12 -36.56
C ILE A 495 -8.77 -14.87 -35.38
N ALA A 496 -8.25 -16.07 -35.62
CA ALA A 496 -7.50 -16.87 -34.65
C ALA A 496 -6.00 -16.62 -34.82
N VAL A 497 -5.34 -16.09 -33.79
CA VAL A 497 -3.93 -15.63 -33.85
C VAL A 497 -3.05 -16.54 -32.99
N SER A 498 -2.04 -17.16 -33.60
CA SER A 498 -1.09 -18.01 -32.89
C SER A 498 -0.25 -17.21 -31.88
N ILE A 499 0.36 -17.88 -30.91
CA ILE A 499 1.37 -17.28 -30.01
C ILE A 499 2.61 -16.90 -30.83
N GLY A 500 2.93 -15.60 -30.89
CA GLY A 500 4.01 -15.06 -31.71
C GLY A 500 4.03 -13.53 -31.77
N ASP A 501 5.00 -12.98 -32.51
CA ASP A 501 5.18 -11.53 -32.68
C ASP A 501 4.68 -11.05 -34.04
N TYR A 502 3.64 -10.21 -34.02
CA TYR A 502 2.95 -9.66 -35.18
C TYR A 502 3.30 -8.18 -35.36
N PRO A 503 4.29 -7.85 -36.21
CA PRO A 503 4.60 -6.46 -36.51
C PRO A 503 3.48 -5.80 -37.31
N ASN A 504 3.46 -4.47 -37.25
CA ASN A 504 2.52 -3.54 -37.89
C ASN A 504 1.25 -3.29 -37.06
N THR A 505 0.69 -2.09 -37.24
CA THR A 505 -0.55 -1.67 -36.58
C THR A 505 -1.75 -2.42 -37.15
N VAL A 506 -2.59 -2.97 -36.28
CA VAL A 506 -3.85 -3.61 -36.68
C VAL A 506 -4.94 -2.55 -36.84
N LEU A 507 -5.74 -2.65 -37.91
CA LEU A 507 -6.95 -1.85 -38.11
C LEU A 507 -8.13 -2.81 -37.99
N LEU A 508 -9.00 -2.65 -36.98
CA LEU A 508 -10.17 -3.53 -36.83
C LEU A 508 -11.16 -3.38 -37.99
N LEU A 509 -11.96 -4.42 -38.18
CA LEU A 509 -13.16 -4.41 -39.00
C LEU A 509 -14.39 -4.58 -38.11
N ASP A 510 -15.46 -3.90 -38.46
CA ASP A 510 -16.74 -3.98 -37.76
C ASP A 510 -17.32 -5.40 -37.81
N GLY A 511 -17.61 -5.99 -36.64
CA GLY A 511 -18.13 -7.35 -36.50
C GLY A 511 -17.12 -8.47 -36.72
N VAL A 512 -15.81 -8.18 -36.68
CA VAL A 512 -14.74 -9.20 -36.81
C VAL A 512 -13.92 -9.30 -35.52
N HIS A 513 -14.16 -10.37 -34.76
CA HIS A 513 -13.44 -10.71 -33.53
C HIS A 513 -11.98 -11.06 -33.81
N ILE A 514 -11.07 -10.77 -32.86
CA ILE A 514 -9.68 -11.23 -32.90
C ILE A 514 -9.33 -11.88 -31.56
N ALA A 515 -8.95 -13.15 -31.60
CA ALA A 515 -8.61 -13.94 -30.42
C ALA A 515 -7.16 -14.44 -30.49
N GLY A 516 -6.44 -14.34 -29.37
CA GLY A 516 -5.07 -14.82 -29.23
C GLY A 516 -4.92 -16.03 -28.30
N GLY A 517 -3.67 -16.49 -28.20
CA GLY A 517 -3.28 -17.61 -27.33
C GLY A 517 -3.43 -18.99 -27.95
N TYR A 518 -3.67 -19.09 -29.27
CA TYR A 518 -3.70 -20.35 -30.02
C TYR A 518 -2.26 -20.88 -30.22
N ASP A 519 -2.04 -22.20 -30.15
CA ASP A 519 -0.78 -22.82 -30.52
C ASP A 519 -0.89 -23.61 -31.83
N ALA A 520 -0.40 -23.03 -32.92
CA ALA A 520 -0.37 -23.66 -34.25
C ALA A 520 0.49 -24.94 -34.30
N SER A 521 1.33 -25.21 -33.29
CA SER A 521 2.07 -26.46 -33.12
C SER A 521 1.34 -27.52 -32.29
N SER A 522 0.31 -27.13 -31.52
CA SER A 522 -0.58 -28.00 -30.76
C SER A 522 -2.01 -28.00 -31.33
N ASN A 523 -2.12 -28.22 -32.65
CA ASN A 523 -3.39 -28.31 -33.39
C ASN A 523 -4.33 -27.09 -33.24
N TRP A 524 -3.79 -25.89 -32.98
CA TRP A 524 -4.57 -24.67 -32.69
C TRP A 524 -5.43 -24.74 -31.43
N GLN A 525 -5.10 -25.63 -30.48
CA GLN A 525 -5.60 -25.51 -29.11
C GLN A 525 -5.14 -24.17 -28.51
N ARG A 526 -6.00 -23.53 -27.69
CA ARG A 526 -5.61 -22.35 -26.91
C ARG A 526 -4.99 -22.77 -25.58
N ALA A 527 -4.03 -21.98 -25.10
CA ALA A 527 -3.33 -22.24 -23.85
C ALA A 527 -3.32 -21.02 -22.92
N GLN A 528 -3.27 -21.28 -21.61
CA GLN A 528 -2.99 -20.24 -20.62
C GLN A 528 -1.54 -19.73 -20.70
N GLU A 529 -0.59 -20.54 -21.18
CA GLU A 529 0.81 -20.15 -21.37
C GLU A 529 1.05 -19.59 -22.78
N GLY A 530 1.65 -18.40 -22.85
CA GLY A 530 1.90 -17.67 -24.11
C GLY A 530 0.84 -16.62 -24.44
N VAL A 531 1.23 -15.63 -25.24
CA VAL A 531 0.36 -14.52 -25.69
C VAL A 531 0.79 -14.08 -27.08
N SER A 532 -0.16 -13.73 -27.95
CA SER A 532 0.09 -13.16 -29.28
C SER A 532 0.36 -11.65 -29.16
N ASN A 533 1.53 -11.17 -29.60
CA ASN A 533 1.97 -9.78 -29.45
C ASN A 533 1.77 -8.98 -30.75
N ILE A 534 0.88 -7.98 -30.75
CA ILE A 534 0.82 -6.94 -31.78
C ILE A 534 1.88 -5.88 -31.48
N ILE A 535 2.78 -5.61 -32.44
CA ILE A 535 3.84 -4.61 -32.32
C ILE A 535 3.56 -3.45 -33.28
N GLY A 536 3.03 -2.37 -32.71
CA GLY A 536 2.59 -1.17 -33.43
C GLY A 536 3.70 -0.40 -34.14
N GLN A 537 3.30 0.42 -35.11
CA GLN A 537 4.21 1.21 -35.94
C GLN A 537 3.74 2.66 -36.16
N VAL A 538 4.68 3.51 -36.60
CA VAL A 538 4.43 4.92 -36.89
C VAL A 538 3.55 5.08 -38.13
N GLN A 539 2.39 5.68 -37.93
CA GLN A 539 1.37 5.96 -38.92
C GLN A 539 1.75 7.14 -39.83
N ALA A 540 1.03 7.28 -40.94
CA ALA A 540 1.28 8.34 -41.94
C ALA A 540 1.06 9.77 -41.41
N ASN A 541 0.39 9.94 -40.26
CA ASN A 541 0.22 11.21 -39.55
C ASN A 541 1.42 11.60 -38.65
N GLY A 542 2.35 10.65 -38.41
CA GLY A 542 3.52 10.82 -37.55
C GLY A 542 3.36 10.40 -36.08
N ASP A 543 2.32 9.63 -35.74
CA ASP A 543 2.13 9.04 -34.40
C ASP A 543 2.32 7.51 -34.42
N MET A 544 2.73 6.92 -33.30
CA MET A 544 2.86 5.46 -33.13
C MET A 544 1.54 4.88 -32.60
N VAL A 545 1.01 3.84 -33.25
CA VAL A 545 -0.25 3.20 -32.84
C VAL A 545 -0.11 1.67 -32.84
N GLY A 546 -0.59 1.00 -31.79
CA GLY A 546 -0.66 -0.46 -31.70
C GLY A 546 -1.83 -1.03 -32.50
N LEU A 547 -3.04 -0.59 -32.18
CA LEU A 547 -4.27 -0.97 -32.87
C LEU A 547 -5.24 0.21 -32.99
N VAL A 548 -5.97 0.27 -34.10
CA VAL A 548 -7.04 1.24 -34.37
C VAL A 548 -8.38 0.52 -34.46
N ALA A 549 -9.38 1.04 -33.75
CA ALA A 549 -10.78 0.71 -33.92
C ALA A 549 -11.53 1.97 -34.38
N ASP A 550 -12.31 1.86 -35.45
CA ASP A 550 -12.96 3.00 -36.11
C ASP A 550 -14.33 2.55 -36.64
N ASN A 551 -15.42 3.19 -36.19
CA ASN A 551 -16.81 2.85 -36.54
C ASN A 551 -17.22 1.39 -36.21
N ILE A 552 -16.91 0.89 -35.01
CA ILE A 552 -17.34 -0.44 -34.52
C ILE A 552 -18.79 -0.37 -33.96
N ASP A 553 -19.76 -0.52 -34.87
CA ASP A 553 -21.21 -0.51 -34.63
C ASP A 553 -21.79 -1.91 -34.31
N THR A 554 -21.06 -2.98 -34.62
CA THR A 554 -21.44 -4.39 -34.41
C THR A 554 -20.61 -4.99 -33.26
N PRO A 555 -21.17 -5.84 -32.37
CA PRO A 555 -20.42 -6.44 -31.26
C PRO A 555 -19.12 -7.12 -31.72
N THR A 556 -17.99 -6.55 -31.30
CA THR A 556 -16.66 -6.95 -31.74
C THR A 556 -15.78 -7.15 -30.52
N VAL A 557 -15.08 -8.29 -30.45
CA VAL A 557 -14.30 -8.68 -29.26
C VAL A 557 -12.83 -8.84 -29.64
N ILE A 558 -11.95 -8.24 -28.86
CA ILE A 558 -10.53 -8.61 -28.82
C ILE A 558 -10.30 -9.42 -27.55
N ALA A 559 -9.83 -10.65 -27.69
CA ALA A 559 -9.59 -11.57 -26.58
C ALA A 559 -8.11 -12.02 -26.50
N ARG A 560 -7.53 -12.03 -25.30
CA ARG A 560 -6.23 -12.68 -24.99
C ARG A 560 -5.06 -12.22 -25.90
N LEU A 561 -4.96 -10.91 -26.14
CA LEU A 561 -3.86 -10.30 -26.93
C LEU A 561 -2.94 -9.42 -26.08
N SER A 562 -1.71 -9.26 -26.55
CA SER A 562 -0.72 -8.29 -26.08
C SER A 562 -0.56 -7.21 -27.15
N VAL A 563 -0.75 -5.93 -26.81
CA VAL A 563 -0.62 -4.80 -27.73
C VAL A 563 0.47 -3.86 -27.22
N GLN A 564 1.59 -3.82 -27.94
CA GLN A 564 2.78 -3.07 -27.52
C GLN A 564 3.18 -2.05 -28.59
N THR A 565 3.64 -0.87 -28.16
CA THR A 565 4.24 0.12 -29.06
C THR A 565 5.66 0.51 -28.64
N PRO A 566 6.63 0.57 -29.57
CA PRO A 566 7.97 1.08 -29.28
C PRO A 566 7.96 2.58 -28.89
N ASP A 567 9.02 3.05 -28.24
CA ASP A 567 9.20 4.46 -27.89
C ASP A 567 9.20 5.40 -29.11
N HIS A 568 8.48 6.51 -29.01
CA HIS A 568 8.33 7.46 -30.11
C HIS A 568 9.56 8.37 -30.28
N ASN A 569 10.51 7.96 -31.12
CA ASN A 569 11.78 8.66 -31.26
C ASN A 569 11.74 9.92 -32.15
N GLN A 570 10.65 10.20 -32.88
CA GLN A 570 10.52 11.43 -33.67
C GLN A 570 9.91 12.56 -32.83
N ALA A 571 10.34 13.79 -33.10
CA ALA A 571 9.93 14.94 -32.32
C ALA A 571 8.41 15.20 -32.42
N ASN A 572 7.78 15.52 -31.28
CA ASN A 572 6.35 15.83 -31.12
C ASN A 572 5.36 14.68 -31.36
N GLY A 573 5.78 13.53 -31.90
CA GLY A 573 4.87 12.43 -32.22
C GLY A 573 4.38 11.72 -30.96
N SER A 574 3.10 11.35 -30.96
CA SER A 574 2.45 10.73 -29.81
C SER A 574 2.40 9.21 -29.94
N ASN A 575 2.13 8.53 -28.82
CA ASN A 575 2.15 7.07 -28.73
C ASN A 575 0.82 6.57 -28.17
N PHE A 576 0.21 5.60 -28.86
CA PHE A 576 -1.12 5.08 -28.56
C PHE A 576 -1.10 3.54 -28.59
N GLY A 577 -1.42 2.88 -27.49
CA GLY A 577 -1.59 1.42 -27.48
C GLY A 577 -2.79 1.03 -28.35
N ILE A 578 -3.98 1.51 -27.98
CA ILE A 578 -5.21 1.41 -28.77
C ILE A 578 -5.83 2.80 -28.95
N LEU A 579 -6.26 3.10 -30.17
CA LEU A 579 -7.10 4.26 -30.49
C LEU A 579 -8.47 3.77 -30.98
N ALA A 580 -9.51 3.97 -30.17
CA ALA A 580 -10.89 3.60 -30.47
C ALA A 580 -11.73 4.84 -30.75
N MET A 581 -12.32 4.94 -31.95
CA MET A 581 -13.08 6.09 -32.44
C MET A 581 -14.47 5.62 -32.90
N ASP A 582 -15.52 6.30 -32.44
CA ASP A 582 -16.93 6.01 -32.81
C ASP A 582 -17.26 4.49 -32.74
N SER A 583 -16.74 3.81 -31.72
CA SER A 583 -16.68 2.36 -31.56
C SER A 583 -17.40 1.90 -30.28
N PRO A 584 -18.73 2.12 -30.15
CA PRO A 584 -19.47 1.83 -28.93
C PRO A 584 -19.61 0.34 -28.61
N ASN A 585 -19.49 -0.56 -29.59
CA ASN A 585 -19.72 -2.01 -29.42
C ASN A 585 -18.41 -2.84 -29.43
N LEU A 586 -17.27 -2.19 -29.17
CA LEU A 586 -15.99 -2.85 -28.94
C LEU A 586 -15.87 -3.37 -27.50
N THR A 587 -15.45 -4.63 -27.34
CA THR A 587 -15.06 -5.24 -26.06
C THR A 587 -13.60 -5.66 -26.10
N LEU A 588 -12.82 -5.27 -25.10
CA LEU A 588 -11.49 -5.81 -24.83
C LEU A 588 -11.57 -6.75 -23.63
N LEU A 589 -11.15 -8.00 -23.83
CA LEU A 589 -11.26 -9.10 -22.88
C LEU A 589 -9.88 -9.72 -22.63
N ASP A 590 -9.36 -9.58 -21.40
CA ASP A 590 -8.03 -10.10 -21.01
C ASP A 590 -6.91 -9.66 -21.97
N VAL A 591 -6.95 -8.37 -22.36
CA VAL A 591 -5.97 -7.74 -23.26
C VAL A 591 -4.92 -6.99 -22.44
N SER A 592 -3.64 -7.23 -22.72
CA SER A 592 -2.51 -6.52 -22.12
C SER A 592 -1.99 -5.44 -23.08
N ILE A 593 -2.27 -4.16 -22.79
CA ILE A 593 -1.80 -3.02 -23.56
C ILE A 593 -0.63 -2.34 -22.85
N GLN A 594 0.49 -2.10 -23.54
CA GLN A 594 1.58 -1.26 -23.06
C GLN A 594 2.02 -0.28 -24.15
N ALA A 595 1.67 1.00 -23.99
CA ALA A 595 2.17 2.04 -24.87
C ALA A 595 3.62 2.43 -24.52
N GLY A 596 4.46 2.66 -25.52
CA GLY A 596 5.81 3.21 -25.35
C GLY A 596 5.81 4.71 -25.02
N ALA A 597 6.99 5.27 -24.80
CA ALA A 597 7.15 6.69 -24.49
C ALA A 597 6.70 7.61 -25.65
N GLY A 598 6.27 8.83 -25.30
CA GLY A 598 5.94 9.91 -26.24
C GLY A 598 7.16 10.70 -26.70
N GLY A 599 7.08 11.32 -27.89
CA GLY A 599 8.23 11.95 -28.53
C GLY A 599 8.64 13.30 -27.94
N PRO A 600 9.95 13.63 -27.92
CA PRO A 600 10.43 14.90 -27.37
C PRO A 600 9.98 16.10 -28.21
N GLY A 601 9.69 17.23 -27.57
CA GLY A 601 9.28 18.46 -28.24
C GLY A 601 10.41 19.08 -29.08
N GLU A 602 10.08 19.62 -30.26
CA GLU A 602 11.02 20.38 -31.09
C GLU A 602 11.55 21.61 -30.31
N SER A 603 12.87 21.79 -30.27
CA SER A 603 13.50 22.92 -29.56
C SER A 603 13.52 24.19 -30.41
N GLY A 604 13.23 25.33 -29.78
CA GLY A 604 13.14 26.63 -30.43
C GLY A 604 14.47 27.14 -30.98
N GLY A 605 14.44 27.69 -32.20
CA GLY A 605 15.61 28.30 -32.83
C GLY A 605 15.98 29.68 -32.26
N GLN A 606 17.21 30.13 -32.53
CA GLN A 606 17.64 31.50 -32.20
C GLN A 606 16.88 32.54 -33.04
N GLY A 607 16.51 33.67 -32.41
CA GLY A 607 15.90 34.81 -33.10
C GLY A 607 16.85 35.49 -34.12
N PRO A 608 16.33 36.04 -35.24
CA PRO A 608 17.14 36.82 -36.18
C PRO A 608 17.88 38.02 -35.57
N VAL A 609 19.15 38.19 -35.98
CA VAL A 609 20.00 39.34 -35.58
C VAL A 609 19.46 40.64 -36.19
N GLY A 610 19.42 41.70 -35.39
CA GLY A 610 18.92 43.01 -35.79
C GLY A 610 19.74 43.66 -36.92
N ALA A 611 19.07 44.36 -37.83
CA ALA A 611 19.75 45.07 -38.92
C ALA A 611 20.61 46.25 -38.40
N PRO A 612 21.81 46.47 -38.98
CA PRO A 612 22.71 47.54 -38.57
C PRO A 612 22.21 48.93 -38.97
N GLY A 613 22.57 49.94 -38.18
CA GLY A 613 22.39 51.35 -38.57
C GLY A 613 23.48 51.80 -39.54
N ALA A 614 23.15 52.71 -40.48
CA ALA A 614 24.14 53.24 -41.41
C ALA A 614 25.03 54.32 -40.78
N ASP A 615 26.26 54.46 -41.30
CA ASP A 615 27.19 55.52 -40.90
C ASP A 615 26.67 56.92 -41.30
N GLY A 616 26.89 57.91 -40.43
CA GLY A 616 26.59 59.32 -40.69
C GLY A 616 27.56 59.95 -41.69
N GLN A 617 27.06 60.84 -42.54
CA GLN A 617 27.87 61.50 -43.56
C GLN A 617 28.81 62.54 -42.91
N ALA A 618 30.00 62.72 -43.48
CA ALA A 618 30.93 63.76 -43.05
C ALA A 618 30.37 65.17 -43.36
N GLY A 619 30.69 66.13 -42.51
CA GLY A 619 30.40 67.54 -42.73
C GLY A 619 31.38 68.18 -43.71
N GLY A 620 30.91 69.15 -44.50
CA GLY A 620 31.69 69.84 -45.51
C GLY A 620 32.70 70.83 -44.93
N ASP A 621 33.94 70.74 -45.42
CA ASP A 621 34.97 71.78 -45.26
C ASP A 621 34.44 73.14 -45.70
N CYS A 622 34.89 74.21 -45.02
CA CYS A 622 34.40 75.59 -45.20
C CYS A 622 32.85 75.75 -45.15
N GLY A 623 32.12 74.73 -44.70
CA GLY A 623 30.66 74.70 -44.60
C GLY A 623 29.90 74.61 -45.93
N ASP A 624 30.38 73.73 -46.82
CA ASP A 624 29.78 73.41 -48.13
C ASP A 624 28.64 72.35 -48.07
N GLY A 625 28.27 71.84 -46.89
CA GLY A 625 27.18 70.88 -46.72
C GLY A 625 27.19 70.21 -45.35
N ILE A 626 26.06 70.23 -44.63
CA ILE A 626 25.95 69.52 -43.35
C ILE A 626 25.96 68.01 -43.58
N GLY A 627 26.68 67.28 -42.73
CA GLY A 627 26.64 65.82 -42.76
C GLY A 627 25.23 65.35 -42.42
N GLN A 628 24.59 64.64 -43.34
CA GLN A 628 23.30 64.00 -43.07
C GLN A 628 23.51 62.84 -42.09
N GLY A 629 22.52 62.58 -41.25
CA GLY A 629 22.54 61.40 -40.38
C GLY A 629 22.55 60.11 -41.19
N GLY A 630 23.08 59.06 -40.57
CA GLY A 630 22.99 57.71 -41.11
C GLY A 630 21.55 57.19 -41.00
N ALA A 631 21.03 56.61 -42.07
CA ALA A 631 19.69 56.03 -42.08
C ALA A 631 19.61 54.76 -41.21
N SER A 632 18.44 54.49 -40.66
CA SER A 632 18.15 53.25 -39.94
C SER A 632 16.77 52.68 -40.30
N VAL A 633 16.72 51.38 -40.59
CA VAL A 633 15.48 50.71 -41.01
C VAL A 633 14.47 50.51 -39.87
N CYS A 634 14.86 50.77 -38.62
CA CYS A 634 13.93 50.91 -37.48
C CYS A 634 13.45 52.36 -37.24
N GLY A 635 13.71 53.29 -38.17
CA GLY A 635 13.22 54.67 -38.11
C GLY A 635 13.99 55.61 -37.17
N SER A 636 15.06 55.13 -36.54
CA SER A 636 15.95 55.93 -35.69
C SER A 636 17.17 56.42 -36.47
N ASP A 637 16.91 57.31 -37.43
CA ASP A 637 17.92 57.98 -38.25
C ASP A 637 18.81 58.90 -37.40
N GLY A 638 20.10 58.96 -37.76
CA GLY A 638 21.07 59.85 -37.12
C GLY A 638 20.68 61.33 -37.21
N GLY A 639 21.10 62.13 -36.24
CA GLY A 639 20.88 63.58 -36.29
C GLY A 639 21.79 64.27 -37.31
N PRO A 640 21.27 65.16 -38.18
CA PRO A 640 22.11 65.90 -39.12
C PRO A 640 23.02 66.91 -38.41
N GLY A 641 24.20 67.14 -38.99
CA GLY A 641 25.21 68.04 -38.46
C GLY A 641 24.81 69.52 -38.49
N GLY A 642 25.38 70.30 -37.57
CA GLY A 642 25.17 71.73 -37.44
C GLY A 642 25.93 72.49 -38.52
N ARG A 643 25.26 73.47 -39.16
CA ARG A 643 25.90 74.33 -40.15
C ARG A 643 26.91 75.28 -39.50
N GLY A 644 28.13 75.36 -40.03
CA GLY A 644 29.14 76.32 -39.62
C GLY A 644 28.67 77.76 -39.74
N GLY A 645 29.17 78.64 -38.88
CA GLY A 645 28.80 80.05 -38.84
C GLY A 645 29.64 80.89 -39.81
N ASN A 646 29.01 81.81 -40.55
CA ASN A 646 29.71 82.79 -41.39
C ASN A 646 29.72 84.17 -40.70
N ARG A 647 30.79 84.48 -39.95
CA ARG A 647 30.88 85.63 -39.02
C ARG A 647 29.77 85.64 -37.94
N GLU A 648 29.30 84.46 -37.58
CA GLU A 648 28.29 84.16 -36.57
C GLU A 648 28.70 82.85 -35.86
N ASN A 649 27.99 82.48 -34.79
CA ASN A 649 28.19 81.18 -34.16
C ASN A 649 27.84 80.06 -35.13
N GLY A 650 28.50 78.91 -35.01
CA GLY A 650 28.01 77.69 -35.63
C GLY A 650 26.64 77.31 -35.08
N ARG A 651 25.83 76.65 -35.89
CA ARG A 651 24.57 76.04 -35.44
C ARG A 651 24.88 74.75 -34.69
N ASN A 652 24.00 74.39 -33.76
CA ASN A 652 24.02 73.06 -33.16
C ASN A 652 23.74 71.99 -34.24
N GLY A 653 24.25 70.79 -34.04
CA GLY A 653 23.68 69.61 -34.69
C GLY A 653 22.31 69.26 -34.11
N GLU A 654 21.59 68.38 -34.80
CA GLU A 654 20.31 67.82 -34.35
C GLU A 654 20.52 66.38 -33.84
N PRO A 655 19.52 65.76 -33.16
CA PRO A 655 18.36 66.40 -32.55
C PRO A 655 18.79 67.31 -31.39
N ASN A 656 18.07 68.42 -31.18
CA ASN A 656 18.41 69.39 -30.13
C ASN A 656 18.30 68.76 -28.74
N GLY A 657 19.45 68.56 -28.09
CA GLY A 657 19.62 67.82 -26.83
C GLY A 657 20.82 66.89 -26.89
N CYS A 658 20.92 66.10 -27.97
CA CYS A 658 22.01 65.16 -28.23
C CYS A 658 23.02 65.68 -29.27
N GLY A 659 22.56 66.56 -30.18
CA GLY A 659 23.39 67.23 -31.16
C GLY A 659 24.38 68.22 -30.53
N GLY A 660 25.61 68.22 -31.04
CA GLY A 660 26.71 69.00 -30.50
C GLY A 660 26.46 70.51 -30.63
N ARG A 661 26.75 71.26 -29.57
CA ARG A 661 26.65 72.74 -29.59
C ARG A 661 27.61 73.31 -30.62
N GLY A 662 27.12 74.23 -31.46
CA GLY A 662 27.95 74.96 -32.41
C GLY A 662 29.00 75.85 -31.73
N GLY A 663 30.13 76.05 -32.40
CA GLY A 663 31.24 76.86 -31.90
C GLY A 663 30.88 78.35 -31.82
N ASP A 664 31.34 79.03 -30.77
CA ASP A 664 31.16 80.47 -30.64
C ASP A 664 32.02 81.25 -31.66
N ARG A 665 31.51 82.40 -32.10
CA ARG A 665 32.13 83.26 -33.12
C ARG A 665 33.46 83.86 -32.64
N GLY A 666 34.47 83.80 -33.51
CA GLY A 666 35.74 84.51 -33.31
C GLY A 666 35.63 85.98 -33.71
N ASP A 667 35.62 86.91 -32.75
CA ASP A 667 35.56 88.36 -33.02
C ASP A 667 36.87 88.92 -33.59
N TRP A 668 37.98 88.73 -32.88
CA TRP A 668 39.33 89.14 -33.31
C TRP A 668 40.33 87.97 -33.32
N ALA A 669 39.80 86.75 -33.23
CA ALA A 669 40.54 85.49 -33.16
C ALA A 669 39.90 84.45 -34.10
N ALA A 670 40.41 83.22 -34.07
CA ALA A 670 39.70 82.07 -34.63
C ALA A 670 38.32 81.90 -33.98
N GLY A 671 37.38 81.29 -34.70
CA GLY A 671 36.13 80.82 -34.09
C GLY A 671 36.33 79.47 -33.43
N ASP A 672 35.55 79.16 -32.40
CA ASP A 672 35.67 77.88 -31.69
C ASP A 672 35.21 76.72 -32.57
N ASN A 673 35.78 75.53 -32.34
CA ASN A 673 35.31 74.31 -32.98
C ASN A 673 33.89 73.96 -32.48
N GLY A 674 33.09 73.37 -33.36
CA GLY A 674 31.83 72.74 -32.95
C GLY A 674 32.09 71.56 -32.02
N ARG A 675 31.21 71.36 -31.01
CA ARG A 675 31.29 70.17 -30.16
C ARG A 675 30.83 68.94 -30.94
N ASN A 676 31.37 67.77 -30.61
CA ASN A 676 30.82 66.52 -31.12
C ASN A 676 29.37 66.32 -30.62
N GLY A 677 28.54 65.62 -31.40
CA GLY A 677 27.29 65.06 -30.87
C GLY A 677 27.58 63.90 -29.91
N CYS A 678 26.63 63.58 -29.02
CA CYS A 678 26.77 62.39 -28.20
C CYS A 678 26.46 61.12 -29.02
N SER A 679 27.08 60.00 -28.64
CA SER A 679 26.64 58.69 -29.12
C SER A 679 25.24 58.37 -28.61
N GLY A 680 24.52 57.54 -29.36
CA GLY A 680 23.29 56.91 -28.90
C GLY A 680 23.53 55.82 -27.86
N GLU A 681 22.46 55.48 -27.17
CA GLU A 681 22.37 54.49 -26.09
C GLU A 681 21.93 53.14 -26.64
N VAL A 682 22.31 52.06 -25.96
CA VAL A 682 21.93 50.68 -26.32
C VAL A 682 20.43 50.51 -26.13
N GLY A 683 19.75 49.86 -27.08
CA GLY A 683 18.34 49.51 -26.95
C GLY A 683 18.08 48.54 -25.79
N GLY A 684 16.93 48.65 -25.13
CA GLY A 684 16.49 47.68 -24.13
C GLY A 684 16.31 46.28 -24.72
N PRO A 685 16.53 45.20 -23.95
CA PRO A 685 16.26 43.84 -24.39
C PRO A 685 14.76 43.63 -24.68
N GLY A 686 14.45 42.61 -25.48
CA GLY A 686 13.08 42.18 -25.71
C GLY A 686 12.53 41.37 -24.53
N ASP A 687 11.21 41.40 -24.35
CA ASP A 687 10.52 40.65 -23.30
C ASP A 687 10.66 39.13 -23.50
N VAL A 688 10.67 38.36 -22.41
CA VAL A 688 10.62 36.89 -22.46
C VAL A 688 9.26 36.44 -23.02
N GLY A 689 9.21 35.34 -23.79
CA GLY A 689 7.93 34.73 -24.19
C GLY A 689 7.12 34.25 -22.98
N GLN A 690 5.84 34.63 -22.87
CA GLN A 690 5.01 34.38 -21.69
C GLN A 690 3.67 33.72 -22.06
N GLY A 691 3.64 32.39 -21.93
CA GLY A 691 2.48 31.53 -22.20
C GLY A 691 2.70 30.62 -23.40
N ALA A 692 2.08 29.45 -23.39
CA ALA A 692 2.05 28.52 -24.50
C ALA A 692 0.68 28.51 -25.19
N SER A 693 0.59 27.92 -26.39
CA SER A 693 -0.66 27.30 -26.80
C SER A 693 -0.79 25.95 -26.10
N GLU A 694 -1.96 25.64 -25.57
CA GLU A 694 -2.23 24.35 -24.92
C GLU A 694 -2.05 23.18 -25.92
N SER A 695 -1.69 22.00 -25.40
CA SER A 695 -1.82 20.74 -26.16
C SER A 695 -3.24 20.22 -25.95
N ASP A 696 -3.89 19.74 -27.01
CA ASP A 696 -5.31 19.38 -26.99
C ASP A 696 -5.61 18.23 -27.97
N PHE A 697 -6.74 17.56 -27.81
CA PHE A 697 -7.17 16.47 -28.68
C PHE A 697 -8.14 17.01 -29.76
N ILE A 698 -7.61 17.24 -30.97
CA ILE A 698 -8.27 17.94 -32.08
C ILE A 698 -8.22 17.07 -33.32
N ASP A 699 -9.34 16.99 -34.07
CA ASP A 699 -9.49 16.17 -35.28
C ASP A 699 -8.99 14.73 -35.05
N ASP A 700 -9.47 14.13 -33.95
CA ASP A 700 -9.22 12.76 -33.48
C ASP A 700 -7.74 12.43 -33.19
N ARG A 701 -6.96 13.45 -32.85
CA ARG A 701 -5.52 13.34 -32.60
C ARG A 701 -5.05 14.23 -31.44
N TRP A 702 -4.07 13.76 -30.67
CA TRP A 702 -3.29 14.63 -29.77
C TRP A 702 -2.43 15.61 -30.57
N VAL A 703 -2.76 16.90 -30.52
CA VAL A 703 -2.01 17.99 -31.16
C VAL A 703 -1.17 18.70 -30.10
N VAL A 704 0.16 18.63 -30.22
CA VAL A 704 1.06 19.28 -29.26
C VAL A 704 1.04 20.81 -29.40
N GLY A 705 1.09 21.48 -28.24
CA GLY A 705 1.25 22.92 -28.14
C GLY A 705 2.68 23.41 -28.40
N GLN A 706 2.88 24.72 -28.21
CA GLN A 706 4.19 25.38 -28.28
C GLN A 706 4.25 26.60 -27.36
N GLY A 707 5.41 26.80 -26.72
CA GLY A 707 5.71 28.02 -25.99
C GLY A 707 5.78 29.25 -26.90
N GLN A 708 5.44 30.44 -26.38
CA GLN A 708 5.58 31.68 -27.14
C GLN A 708 7.04 32.01 -27.45
N ALA A 709 7.24 32.64 -28.62
CA ALA A 709 8.49 33.31 -28.95
C ALA A 709 8.70 34.57 -28.11
N GLY A 710 9.96 34.97 -27.92
CA GLY A 710 10.32 36.20 -27.21
C GLY A 710 9.91 37.48 -27.96
N GLY A 711 9.83 38.58 -27.22
CA GLY A 711 9.69 39.92 -27.77
C GLY A 711 10.92 40.38 -28.54
N ARG A 712 10.73 41.28 -29.50
CA ARG A 712 11.83 41.95 -30.21
C ARG A 712 12.53 42.94 -29.28
N GLY A 713 13.86 42.97 -29.32
CA GLY A 713 14.66 44.00 -28.67
C GLY A 713 14.32 45.40 -29.20
N GLN A 714 14.53 46.42 -28.36
CA GLN A 714 14.33 47.80 -28.76
C GLN A 714 15.48 48.26 -29.67
N ALA A 715 15.22 49.24 -30.53
CA ALA A 715 16.28 49.92 -31.26
C ALA A 715 17.18 50.71 -30.30
N GLY A 716 18.45 50.90 -30.68
CA GLY A 716 19.29 51.91 -30.01
C GLY A 716 18.77 53.32 -30.27
N THR A 717 19.27 54.31 -29.54
CA THR A 717 18.98 55.72 -29.88
C THR A 717 19.92 56.24 -30.97
N PRO A 718 19.51 57.20 -31.81
CA PRO A 718 20.36 57.72 -32.89
C PRO A 718 21.50 58.59 -32.36
N GLY A 719 22.62 58.60 -33.08
CA GLY A 719 23.74 59.49 -32.76
C GLY A 719 23.38 60.95 -33.02
N GLY A 720 23.82 61.86 -32.16
CA GLY A 720 23.68 63.30 -32.40
C GLY A 720 24.62 63.80 -33.49
N GLY A 721 24.16 64.71 -34.35
CA GLY A 721 25.03 65.43 -35.29
C GLY A 721 26.01 66.34 -34.55
N GLY A 722 27.22 66.50 -35.07
CA GLY A 722 28.20 67.45 -34.51
C GLY A 722 27.78 68.90 -34.73
N GLY A 723 28.22 69.81 -33.87
CA GLY A 723 28.00 71.25 -34.05
C GLY A 723 28.82 71.81 -35.21
N GLY A 724 28.33 72.87 -35.86
CA GLY A 724 29.12 73.63 -36.83
C GLY A 724 30.20 74.46 -36.14
N GLY A 725 31.32 74.70 -36.82
CA GLY A 725 32.39 75.58 -36.34
C GLY A 725 31.99 77.07 -36.33
N GLY A 726 32.54 77.84 -35.39
CA GLY A 726 32.31 79.28 -35.27
C GLY A 726 33.00 80.08 -36.37
N GLY A 727 32.33 81.11 -36.89
CA GLY A 727 32.88 81.96 -37.95
C GLY A 727 33.88 82.99 -37.45
N ALA A 728 34.92 83.28 -38.23
CA ALA A 728 35.87 84.36 -37.96
C ALA A 728 35.37 85.69 -38.56
N ALA A 729 35.30 86.76 -37.77
CA ALA A 729 34.58 87.98 -38.15
C ALA A 729 35.29 88.84 -39.22
N VAL A 730 36.63 88.91 -39.21
CA VAL A 730 37.39 89.96 -39.92
C VAL A 730 37.67 89.62 -41.39
N ILE A 731 37.87 88.35 -41.74
CA ILE A 731 38.05 87.88 -43.13
C ILE A 731 37.06 86.73 -43.36
N GLY A 732 35.85 87.10 -43.79
CA GLY A 732 34.68 86.22 -43.69
C GLY A 732 34.72 84.98 -44.57
N ARG A 733 34.87 83.82 -43.92
CA ARG A 733 34.47 82.50 -44.41
C ARG A 733 33.73 81.77 -43.29
N ARG A 734 33.00 80.72 -43.66
CA ARG A 734 32.21 79.88 -42.76
C ARG A 734 33.12 78.83 -42.10
N GLY A 735 32.82 78.48 -40.84
CA GLY A 735 33.43 77.32 -40.17
C GLY A 735 33.06 75.99 -40.84
N GLY A 736 33.71 74.90 -40.46
CA GLY A 736 33.35 73.57 -40.94
C GLY A 736 31.91 73.22 -40.53
N ASP A 737 31.17 72.55 -41.43
CA ASP A 737 29.89 71.96 -41.04
C ASP A 737 30.14 70.71 -40.17
N GLY A 738 29.25 70.45 -39.21
CA GLY A 738 29.30 69.25 -38.39
C GLY A 738 29.02 67.98 -39.20
N GLY A 739 29.59 66.86 -38.76
CA GLY A 739 29.24 65.53 -39.28
C GLY A 739 27.88 65.07 -38.77
N GLY A 740 27.16 64.27 -39.56
CA GLY A 740 25.91 63.65 -39.14
C GLY A 740 26.16 62.52 -38.15
N GLY A 741 25.24 62.30 -37.22
CA GLY A 741 25.28 61.15 -36.33
C GLY A 741 25.04 59.84 -37.08
N GLY A 742 25.51 58.72 -36.53
CA GLY A 742 25.17 57.39 -37.04
C GLY A 742 23.72 57.02 -36.77
N GLY A 743 23.10 56.28 -37.68
CA GLY A 743 21.78 55.68 -37.47
C GLY A 743 21.84 54.60 -36.38
N ALA A 744 20.76 54.42 -35.63
CA ALA A 744 20.71 53.38 -34.61
C ALA A 744 20.67 51.97 -35.21
N GLY A 745 21.16 50.99 -34.47
CA GLY A 745 20.93 49.58 -34.77
C GLY A 745 19.51 49.15 -34.39
N CYS A 746 18.94 48.24 -35.18
CA CYS A 746 17.66 47.61 -34.86
C CYS A 746 17.85 46.59 -33.74
N GLY A 747 16.90 46.46 -32.82
CA GLY A 747 16.93 45.34 -31.88
C GLY A 747 16.72 44.00 -32.58
N GLY A 748 17.34 42.95 -32.01
CA GLY A 748 17.21 41.58 -32.48
C GLY A 748 15.80 41.04 -32.29
N ASP A 749 15.38 40.14 -33.17
CA ASP A 749 14.09 39.47 -33.06
C ASP A 749 14.15 38.39 -31.97
N GLY A 750 13.02 38.07 -31.33
CA GLY A 750 12.98 37.13 -30.21
C GLY A 750 13.26 35.69 -30.62
N GLY A 751 13.73 34.88 -29.66
CA GLY A 751 13.93 33.44 -29.85
C GLY A 751 12.60 32.71 -29.96
N PHE A 752 12.54 31.65 -30.77
CA PHE A 752 11.34 30.84 -30.89
C PHE A 752 11.10 30.02 -29.61
N GLY A 753 9.85 29.76 -29.25
CA GLY A 753 9.55 28.84 -28.15
C GLY A 753 9.79 27.39 -28.54
N GLY A 754 9.90 26.51 -27.53
CA GLY A 754 9.92 25.06 -27.74
C GLY A 754 8.50 24.49 -27.91
N ARG A 755 8.35 23.44 -28.70
CA ARG A 755 7.11 22.65 -28.79
C ARG A 755 6.95 21.74 -27.58
N HIS A 756 5.73 21.29 -27.33
CA HIS A 756 5.44 20.39 -26.21
C HIS A 756 5.81 18.95 -26.57
N GLY A 757 6.00 18.12 -25.54
CA GLY A 757 6.19 16.68 -25.75
C GLY A 757 4.94 15.99 -26.31
N GLY A 758 5.14 14.96 -27.12
CA GLY A 758 4.08 14.03 -27.53
C GLY A 758 3.57 13.22 -26.33
N GLY A 759 2.28 12.87 -26.36
CA GLY A 759 1.69 12.06 -25.29
C GLY A 759 2.03 10.58 -25.39
N SER A 760 1.88 9.86 -24.28
CA SER A 760 1.78 8.39 -24.26
C SER A 760 0.45 7.99 -23.68
N PHE A 761 -0.32 7.19 -24.41
CA PHE A 761 -1.68 6.80 -24.07
C PHE A 761 -1.84 5.29 -24.21
N GLY A 762 -2.31 4.61 -23.16
CA GLY A 762 -2.60 3.17 -23.20
C GLY A 762 -3.77 2.89 -24.15
N VAL A 763 -4.97 3.32 -23.77
CA VAL A 763 -6.18 3.29 -24.61
C VAL A 763 -6.80 4.68 -24.67
N VAL A 764 -7.10 5.15 -25.88
CA VAL A 764 -7.87 6.39 -26.12
C VAL A 764 -9.23 6.04 -26.70
N VAL A 765 -10.29 6.61 -26.12
CA VAL A 765 -11.69 6.32 -26.45
C VAL A 765 -12.41 7.60 -26.85
N VAL A 766 -12.69 7.75 -28.14
CA VAL A 766 -13.24 8.96 -28.77
C VAL A 766 -14.69 8.72 -29.17
N ARG A 767 -15.62 9.57 -28.70
CA ARG A 767 -17.08 9.53 -28.97
C ARG A 767 -17.80 8.20 -28.73
N SER A 768 -17.12 7.24 -28.11
CA SER A 768 -17.59 5.87 -27.94
C SER A 768 -18.18 5.72 -26.54
N ALA A 769 -19.48 5.46 -26.44
CA ALA A 769 -20.19 5.27 -25.18
C ALA A 769 -20.83 3.87 -25.17
N GLY A 770 -20.14 2.92 -24.53
CA GLY A 770 -20.53 1.50 -24.55
C GLY A 770 -19.35 0.52 -24.50
N LEU A 771 -18.14 0.98 -24.89
CA LEU A 771 -16.92 0.18 -24.92
C LEU A 771 -16.68 -0.54 -23.58
N ILE A 772 -16.37 -1.82 -23.62
CA ILE A 772 -16.15 -2.67 -22.44
C ILE A 772 -14.66 -3.01 -22.32
N LEU A 773 -14.12 -2.87 -21.11
CA LEU A 773 -12.82 -3.38 -20.70
C LEU A 773 -13.03 -4.41 -19.59
N GLU A 774 -12.62 -5.66 -19.81
CA GLU A 774 -12.74 -6.74 -18.84
C GLU A 774 -11.40 -7.47 -18.67
N ARG A 775 -10.89 -7.54 -17.43
CA ARG A 775 -9.59 -8.13 -17.06
C ARG A 775 -8.37 -7.57 -17.82
N CYS A 776 -8.49 -6.43 -18.50
CA CYS A 776 -7.38 -5.81 -19.21
C CYS A 776 -6.30 -5.25 -18.26
N THR A 777 -5.04 -5.38 -18.66
CA THR A 777 -3.93 -4.61 -18.08
C THR A 777 -3.54 -3.51 -19.06
N ILE A 778 -3.52 -2.25 -18.63
CA ILE A 778 -3.31 -1.08 -19.50
C ILE A 778 -2.23 -0.19 -18.91
N GLY A 779 -1.07 -0.18 -19.57
CA GLY A 779 0.09 0.65 -19.24
C GLY A 779 0.33 1.76 -20.28
N SER A 780 0.76 2.93 -19.81
CA SER A 780 1.34 3.98 -20.67
C SER A 780 2.83 4.19 -20.37
N GLY A 781 3.59 4.64 -21.36
CA GLY A 781 5.02 4.95 -21.24
C GLY A 781 5.26 6.35 -20.71
N GLN A 782 6.52 6.80 -20.65
CA GLN A 782 6.81 8.18 -20.25
C GLN A 782 6.24 9.19 -21.27
N GLY A 783 5.56 10.24 -20.80
CA GLY A 783 5.19 11.38 -21.64
C GLY A 783 6.43 12.12 -22.18
N GLY A 784 6.39 12.61 -23.42
CA GLY A 784 7.58 13.18 -24.07
C GLY A 784 8.15 14.40 -23.35
N LEU A 785 9.47 14.56 -23.34
CA LEU A 785 10.11 15.76 -22.77
C LEU A 785 9.78 17.01 -23.59
N GLY A 786 9.54 18.15 -22.95
CA GLY A 786 9.29 19.41 -23.66
C GLY A 786 10.51 19.93 -24.44
N GLY A 787 10.27 20.69 -25.51
CA GLY A 787 11.32 21.29 -26.33
C GLY A 787 12.00 22.47 -25.64
N ALA A 788 13.32 22.61 -25.78
CA ALA A 788 14.06 23.71 -25.17
C ALA A 788 13.72 25.08 -25.80
N SER A 789 13.84 26.16 -25.02
CA SER A 789 13.57 27.52 -25.49
C SER A 789 14.69 28.06 -26.40
N GLY A 790 14.33 28.74 -27.49
CA GLY A 790 15.28 29.45 -28.33
C GLY A 790 15.79 30.76 -27.71
N PRO A 791 17.08 31.10 -27.81
CA PRO A 791 17.62 32.39 -27.37
C PRO A 791 17.24 33.53 -28.33
N GLY A 792 17.22 34.76 -27.82
CA GLY A 792 17.02 35.95 -28.65
C GLY A 792 18.13 36.18 -29.68
N GLY A 793 17.79 36.90 -30.75
CA GLY A 793 18.77 37.40 -31.70
C GLY A 793 19.57 38.58 -31.14
N ASP A 794 20.84 38.70 -31.53
CA ASP A 794 21.66 39.84 -31.15
C ASP A 794 21.11 41.17 -31.70
N GLY A 795 21.31 42.26 -30.97
CA GLY A 795 21.01 43.61 -31.44
C GLY A 795 21.96 44.04 -32.57
N GLY A 796 21.40 44.67 -33.60
CA GLY A 796 22.20 45.21 -34.71
C GLY A 796 23.15 46.31 -34.25
N PRO A 797 24.38 46.41 -34.80
CA PRO A 797 25.30 47.47 -34.42
C PRO A 797 24.83 48.83 -34.93
N GLY A 798 25.02 49.87 -34.12
CA GLY A 798 24.77 51.26 -34.52
C GLY A 798 25.83 51.78 -35.49
N GLY A 799 25.42 52.65 -36.40
CA GLY A 799 26.30 53.27 -37.38
C GLY A 799 27.30 54.24 -36.75
N ARG A 800 28.40 54.52 -37.43
CA ARG A 800 29.44 55.44 -36.95
C ARG A 800 29.06 56.89 -37.18
N GLY A 801 29.49 57.77 -36.30
CA GLY A 801 29.34 59.22 -36.46
C GLY A 801 30.24 59.75 -37.59
N GLY A 802 29.67 60.59 -38.46
CA GLY A 802 30.39 61.26 -39.53
C GLY A 802 31.42 62.26 -39.00
N ARG A 803 32.55 62.41 -39.70
CA ARG A 803 33.59 63.37 -39.35
C ARG A 803 33.10 64.82 -39.54
N GLY A 804 33.44 65.73 -38.64
CA GLY A 804 33.24 67.17 -38.86
C GLY A 804 34.18 67.73 -39.93
N GLY A 805 33.69 68.72 -40.70
CA GLY A 805 34.47 69.37 -41.76
C GLY A 805 35.57 70.29 -41.21
N GLU A 806 36.66 70.45 -41.94
CA GLU A 806 37.77 71.31 -41.54
C GLU A 806 37.47 72.78 -41.89
N GLY A 807 37.50 73.66 -40.88
CA GLY A 807 37.31 75.10 -41.04
C GLY A 807 38.64 75.84 -41.13
N ALA A 808 39.66 75.38 -40.39
CA ALA A 808 40.92 76.10 -40.24
C ALA A 808 42.06 75.63 -41.15
N ARG A 809 41.93 74.45 -41.78
CA ARG A 809 43.06 73.69 -42.34
C ARG A 809 43.00 73.46 -43.85
N ALA A 810 41.80 73.33 -44.42
CA ALA A 810 41.63 73.07 -45.84
C ALA A 810 42.11 74.29 -46.66
N PHE A 811 43.01 74.06 -47.63
CA PHE A 811 43.61 75.12 -48.45
C PHE A 811 42.55 75.90 -49.27
N SER A 812 41.42 75.25 -49.58
CA SER A 812 40.20 75.84 -50.15
C SER A 812 39.59 76.94 -49.27
N CYS A 813 39.69 76.83 -47.94
CA CYS A 813 39.24 77.84 -46.98
C CYS A 813 40.21 79.05 -46.89
N GLY A 814 41.37 79.03 -47.54
CA GLY A 814 42.17 80.21 -47.93
C GLY A 814 42.25 81.36 -46.92
N GLY A 815 42.72 81.09 -45.70
CA GLY A 815 42.92 82.07 -44.63
C GLY A 815 44.14 81.75 -43.76
N VAL A 816 44.65 82.75 -43.00
CA VAL A 816 45.86 82.62 -42.16
C VAL A 816 45.56 82.53 -40.65
N ALA A 817 44.29 82.71 -40.28
CA ALA A 817 43.70 82.35 -38.99
C ALA A 817 42.27 81.88 -39.30
N GLY A 818 41.94 80.65 -38.91
CA GLY A 818 40.75 79.95 -39.41
C GLY A 818 39.47 80.21 -38.62
N PRO A 819 38.28 80.06 -39.23
CA PRO A 819 37.07 79.71 -38.49
C PRO A 819 37.19 78.28 -37.93
N GLY A 820 36.35 77.92 -36.95
CA GLY A 820 36.44 76.63 -36.26
C GLY A 820 36.16 75.43 -37.16
N ASP A 821 36.76 74.28 -36.83
CA ASP A 821 36.41 72.98 -37.42
C ASP A 821 35.02 72.54 -36.90
N GLY A 822 34.28 71.77 -37.70
CA GLY A 822 33.02 71.15 -37.29
C GLY A 822 33.24 70.02 -36.29
N GLY A 823 32.26 69.77 -35.43
CA GLY A 823 32.25 68.60 -34.55
C GLY A 823 31.93 67.32 -35.34
N ASN A 824 32.42 66.18 -34.86
CA ASN A 824 31.98 64.88 -35.35
C ASN A 824 30.54 64.59 -34.91
N GLY A 825 29.79 63.83 -35.69
CA GLY A 825 28.61 63.14 -35.19
C GLY A 825 28.99 62.11 -34.13
N GLY A 826 28.05 61.78 -33.25
CA GLY A 826 28.14 60.59 -32.39
C GLY A 826 27.77 59.33 -33.17
N ASN A 827 28.20 58.17 -32.66
CA ASN A 827 27.75 56.88 -33.20
C ASN A 827 26.26 56.67 -32.84
N GLY A 828 25.51 55.94 -33.66
CA GLY A 828 24.23 55.38 -33.23
C GLY A 828 24.44 54.34 -32.14
N GLY A 829 23.46 54.18 -31.25
CA GLY A 829 23.43 53.08 -30.31
C GLY A 829 23.17 51.75 -31.03
N PRO A 830 23.75 50.62 -30.60
CA PRO A 830 23.32 49.30 -31.05
C PRO A 830 21.92 48.98 -30.52
N GLY A 831 21.20 48.11 -31.22
CA GLY A 831 19.93 47.56 -30.73
C GLY A 831 20.12 46.72 -29.47
N GLY A 832 19.03 46.50 -28.74
CA GLY A 832 18.98 45.47 -27.69
C GLY A 832 18.86 44.07 -28.30
N PRO A 833 19.25 43.01 -27.57
CA PRO A 833 18.96 41.64 -27.98
C PRO A 833 17.45 41.37 -27.92
N GLY A 834 16.98 40.41 -28.72
CA GLY A 834 15.63 39.84 -28.54
C GLY A 834 15.51 39.12 -27.19
N GLY A 835 14.28 38.94 -26.72
CA GLY A 835 14.03 38.07 -25.58
C GLY A 835 14.13 36.58 -25.96
N PRO A 836 14.44 35.69 -25.01
CA PRO A 836 14.30 34.24 -25.21
C PRO A 836 12.82 33.85 -25.31
N GLY A 837 12.53 32.76 -26.02
CA GLY A 837 11.21 32.12 -25.99
C GLY A 837 10.94 31.41 -24.65
N GLN A 838 9.72 30.88 -24.50
CA GLN A 838 9.41 29.90 -23.46
C GLN A 838 9.86 28.50 -23.91
N SER A 839 10.23 27.61 -22.98
CA SER A 839 10.34 26.18 -23.33
C SER A 839 8.95 25.53 -23.41
N GLY A 840 8.86 24.40 -24.11
CA GLY A 840 7.60 23.67 -24.22
C GLY A 840 7.28 22.87 -22.97
N ASP A 841 5.98 22.63 -22.75
CA ASP A 841 5.48 21.74 -21.70
C ASP A 841 5.83 20.27 -21.98
N GLY A 842 5.89 19.45 -20.93
CA GLY A 842 6.00 18.00 -21.06
C GLY A 842 4.73 17.35 -21.60
N GLY A 843 4.88 16.26 -22.35
CA GLY A 843 3.77 15.45 -22.83
C GLY A 843 3.09 14.67 -21.68
N PRO A 844 1.78 14.38 -21.81
CA PRO A 844 1.06 13.58 -20.83
C PRO A 844 1.44 12.10 -20.91
N SER A 845 1.19 11.37 -19.82
CA SER A 845 1.08 9.92 -19.81
C SER A 845 -0.25 9.52 -19.17
N VAL A 846 -1.07 8.74 -19.88
CA VAL A 846 -2.40 8.33 -19.40
C VAL A 846 -2.69 6.88 -19.78
N ALA A 847 -3.09 6.04 -18.83
CA ALA A 847 -3.44 4.65 -19.16
C ALA A 847 -4.77 4.57 -19.94
N LEU A 848 -5.84 5.21 -19.46
CA LEU A 848 -7.14 5.30 -20.14
C LEU A 848 -7.61 6.76 -20.32
N PHE A 849 -7.82 7.20 -21.55
CA PHE A 849 -8.25 8.57 -21.87
C PHE A 849 -9.53 8.58 -22.70
N CYS A 850 -10.61 9.18 -22.19
CA CYS A 850 -11.85 9.35 -22.95
C CYS A 850 -12.05 10.80 -23.43
N VAL A 851 -12.46 10.96 -24.68
CA VAL A 851 -12.85 12.23 -25.32
C VAL A 851 -14.28 12.09 -25.83
N GLU A 852 -15.24 12.67 -25.12
CA GLU A 852 -16.68 12.49 -25.37
C GLU A 852 -17.16 11.01 -25.32
N GLY A 853 -16.39 10.13 -24.68
CA GLY A 853 -16.67 8.69 -24.53
C GLY A 853 -16.89 8.24 -23.09
N ALA A 854 -17.42 7.03 -22.91
CA ALA A 854 -17.67 6.37 -21.62
C ALA A 854 -17.43 4.86 -21.74
N VAL A 855 -16.86 4.26 -20.70
CA VAL A 855 -16.26 2.91 -20.74
C VAL A 855 -16.71 2.08 -19.55
N THR A 856 -17.25 0.89 -19.80
CA THR A 856 -17.57 -0.08 -18.74
C THR A 856 -16.29 -0.79 -18.34
N THR A 857 -16.00 -0.89 -17.04
CA THR A 857 -14.76 -1.50 -16.53
C THR A 857 -15.06 -2.62 -15.53
N VAL A 858 -14.46 -3.79 -15.77
CA VAL A 858 -14.51 -4.98 -14.92
C VAL A 858 -13.09 -5.50 -14.69
N GLU A 859 -12.64 -5.57 -13.44
CA GLU A 859 -11.37 -6.22 -13.02
C GLU A 859 -10.08 -5.74 -13.74
N ASN A 860 -10.07 -4.54 -14.30
CA ASN A 860 -8.91 -4.00 -15.03
C ASN A 860 -7.81 -3.47 -14.11
N ASN A 861 -6.57 -3.57 -14.57
CA ASN A 861 -5.38 -2.97 -13.96
C ASN A 861 -4.87 -1.82 -14.83
N LEU A 862 -4.95 -0.57 -14.35
CA LEU A 862 -4.55 0.63 -15.09
C LEU A 862 -3.32 1.26 -14.43
N VAL A 863 -2.25 1.50 -15.19
CA VAL A 863 -0.99 2.05 -14.66
C VAL A 863 -0.42 3.11 -15.62
N ALA A 864 -0.50 4.38 -15.23
CA ALA A 864 0.11 5.46 -15.98
C ALA A 864 1.64 5.49 -15.80
N GLY A 865 2.34 5.72 -16.91
CA GLY A 865 3.74 6.11 -16.90
C GLY A 865 3.97 7.50 -16.30
N VAL A 866 5.23 7.86 -16.10
CA VAL A 866 5.60 9.20 -15.60
C VAL A 866 5.33 10.28 -16.65
N ALA A 867 4.96 11.48 -16.18
CA ALA A 867 4.83 12.66 -17.03
C ALA A 867 6.14 13.02 -17.73
N GLY A 868 6.04 13.73 -18.85
CA GLY A 868 7.20 14.41 -19.45
C GLY A 868 7.64 15.61 -18.60
N GLU A 869 8.95 15.83 -18.48
CA GLU A 869 9.46 17.08 -17.90
C GLU A 869 9.33 18.25 -18.89
N ALA A 870 9.25 19.47 -18.37
CA ALA A 870 9.31 20.69 -19.17
C ALA A 870 10.66 20.82 -19.89
N GLY A 871 10.66 21.45 -21.07
CA GLY A 871 11.89 21.67 -21.82
C GLY A 871 12.86 22.63 -21.12
N GLN A 872 14.15 22.54 -21.46
CA GLN A 872 15.18 23.42 -20.88
C GLN A 872 14.93 24.90 -21.25
N ALA A 873 14.90 25.76 -20.23
CA ALA A 873 14.56 27.16 -20.36
C ALA A 873 15.76 28.11 -20.19
N ILE A 874 15.90 29.04 -21.13
CA ILE A 874 16.72 30.25 -21.04
C ILE A 874 15.86 31.42 -20.54
N GLY A 875 14.57 31.41 -20.89
CA GLY A 875 13.54 32.34 -20.43
C GLY A 875 12.62 31.70 -19.38
N GLN A 876 11.31 31.74 -19.64
CA GLN A 876 10.31 31.05 -18.83
C GLN A 876 10.30 29.55 -19.19
N ALA A 877 10.07 28.69 -18.19
CA ALA A 877 9.88 27.26 -18.39
C ALA A 877 8.43 26.92 -18.78
N GLY A 878 8.25 25.83 -19.52
CA GLY A 878 6.99 25.09 -19.56
C GLY A 878 6.67 24.40 -18.22
N SER A 879 5.52 23.73 -18.19
CA SER A 879 5.08 22.84 -17.11
C SER A 879 5.52 21.40 -17.38
N ALA A 880 5.59 20.57 -16.33
CA ALA A 880 5.59 19.12 -16.53
C ALA A 880 4.23 18.67 -17.11
N GLY A 881 4.23 17.54 -17.82
CA GLY A 881 3.00 16.93 -18.32
C GLY A 881 2.11 16.35 -17.22
N LEU A 882 1.00 15.76 -17.64
CA LEU A 882 0.08 15.04 -16.76
C LEU A 882 0.50 13.56 -16.61
N SER A 883 0.18 12.94 -15.48
CA SER A 883 0.30 11.49 -15.24
C SER A 883 -0.93 11.06 -14.45
N LEU A 884 -1.80 10.24 -15.05
CA LEU A 884 -3.08 9.77 -14.48
C LEU A 884 -3.49 8.43 -15.08
N ASP A 885 -3.97 7.48 -14.27
CA ASP A 885 -4.45 6.19 -14.78
C ASP A 885 -5.74 6.34 -15.61
N VAL A 886 -6.60 7.32 -15.28
CA VAL A 886 -7.83 7.64 -16.01
C VAL A 886 -7.96 9.15 -16.21
N LEU A 887 -8.34 9.57 -17.43
CA LEU A 887 -8.67 10.95 -17.78
C LEU A 887 -9.97 11.00 -18.62
N GLY A 888 -10.88 11.91 -18.30
CA GLY A 888 -12.04 12.26 -19.13
C GLY A 888 -13.21 11.26 -19.15
N CYS A 889 -13.00 10.00 -18.75
CA CYS A 889 -14.05 8.98 -18.70
C CYS A 889 -15.07 9.24 -17.57
N GLN A 890 -16.32 8.81 -17.78
CA GLN A 890 -17.43 8.86 -16.82
C GLN A 890 -17.94 7.45 -16.50
#